data_AF-A0A6M2AZS3-F1
#
_entry.id   AF-A0A6M2AZS3-F1
#
_cell.length_a   1.000
_cell.length_b   1.000
_cell.length_c   1.000
_cell.angle_alpha   90.00
_cell.angle_beta   90.00
_cell.angle_gamma   90.00
#
_symmetry.space_group_name_H-M   'P 1'
#
loop_
_entity.id
_entity.type
_entity.pdbx_description
1 polymer ?
#
loop_
_entity_poly.entity_id
_entity_poly.type
_entity_poly.pdbx_seq_one_letter_code
_entity_poly.pdbx_strand_id
1 'polypeptide(L)'
;MTDTKASPYQPKIVAKNEMGVHQSLGEVAQTCKVSVPRPMPCIVILVHGVNDVGEAYQNQETGIIEGLRKRLDRSDLYAHEWKDFIAMHNEDAQTKITAPGRSPVIPFYWGYKPVTRDDWKADQKRYRDEVTTLKDGAKIPYDSYQENDPKKMAENGNDGSNGIKFQNDSFKNALDVNFAKGGGTFANATTNIPDMLGPGSNGLVVAAAGFGTLYMNGGNYTHPIYHNPHRIYQFFAAQRLADLILTIRRHKVAGGDVINIVAHSQGTIITMLANMLVKQAGAAPANCVILNHSPYSLESRFNEDLQEGHHQTDKARQETFSNFCKLMATQYQGGQLSESEIKNLEDLCTLPSASKNKWHSDPRYSRNNNGKIYNYFCPVDGTVSLQNVKGFGWRGVPQDIAKNIPNLFQRVFYQHGVVGKKPTDEPFVLPWAGEDDFTTTFGMNSYYSYRDVIVNGEELPETFIFKLMGEDNHPDNDPSTCDTPYETDIDEDSPDKVISYSAKANAISRTDKAVYSLDKYSYPELRPGSVLNDSQLAIESIDRKKQIIYGVITGTVSDRGIQLTWLKTREELEKEWEKTDPVGYSQHSSIVASKHAPSHAMAFDLAIGQCKSFDYQSGKFWEALLHRADWRDSQNGYAEAKKYYNTGILAQLDTKQYMSKPDEVLPNGEFGVINDYGKSERPLNMGELDILLGGNKQTATVTQWAMPRALNNKELE
;
A
#
# COMPACT_ATOMS: atom_id res chain seq x y z
N MET A 1 -14.02 -12.36 -38.82
CA MET A 1 -12.57 -12.52 -38.96
C MET A 1 -11.97 -12.03 -37.66
N THR A 2 -11.37 -12.92 -36.87
CA THR A 2 -10.75 -12.57 -35.59
C THR A 2 -9.41 -11.92 -35.89
N ASP A 3 -9.31 -10.60 -35.66
CA ASP A 3 -8.03 -9.90 -35.62
C ASP A 3 -7.12 -10.63 -34.63
N THR A 4 -6.19 -11.42 -35.17
CA THR A 4 -5.20 -12.13 -34.37
C THR A 4 -4.21 -11.05 -33.96
N LYS A 5 -4.41 -10.47 -32.76
CA LYS A 5 -3.51 -9.46 -32.20
C LYS A 5 -2.08 -9.99 -32.29
N ALA A 6 -1.19 -9.21 -32.91
CA ALA A 6 0.21 -9.59 -33.06
C ALA A 6 0.84 -9.76 -31.66
N SER A 7 1.63 -10.83 -31.48
CA SER A 7 2.33 -11.08 -30.21
C SER A 7 3.27 -9.92 -29.87
N PRO A 8 3.35 -9.48 -28.59
CA PRO A 8 4.26 -8.42 -28.20
C PRO A 8 5.73 -8.87 -28.19
N TYR A 9 6.00 -10.18 -28.29
CA TYR A 9 7.34 -10.78 -28.16
C TYR A 9 8.02 -11.02 -29.52
N GLN A 10 9.34 -11.20 -29.49
CA GLN A 10 10.10 -11.59 -30.67
C GLN A 10 9.62 -12.96 -31.23
N PRO A 11 9.35 -13.05 -32.54
CA PRO A 11 8.91 -14.28 -33.17
C PRO A 11 10.04 -15.32 -33.23
N LYS A 12 9.71 -16.60 -33.03
CA LYS A 12 10.69 -17.71 -33.14
C LYS A 12 11.26 -17.88 -34.54
N ILE A 13 10.46 -17.53 -35.55
CA ILE A 13 10.81 -17.67 -36.95
C ILE A 13 10.72 -16.28 -37.56
N VAL A 14 11.87 -15.76 -37.98
CA VAL A 14 12.00 -14.41 -38.53
C VAL A 14 11.97 -14.39 -40.07
N ALA A 15 12.17 -15.54 -40.70
CA ALA A 15 12.15 -15.72 -42.15
C ALA A 15 11.74 -17.15 -42.52
N LYS A 16 10.98 -17.34 -43.61
CA LYS A 16 10.57 -18.64 -44.16
C LYS A 16 10.63 -18.57 -45.68
N ASN A 17 10.99 -19.69 -46.32
CA ASN A 17 11.07 -19.80 -47.78
C ASN A 17 12.09 -18.83 -48.42
N GLU A 18 13.16 -18.50 -47.70
CA GLU A 18 14.27 -17.73 -48.26
C GLU A 18 14.93 -18.52 -49.40
N MET A 19 14.94 -17.94 -50.61
CA MET A 19 15.59 -18.53 -51.77
C MET A 19 17.08 -18.19 -51.75
N GLY A 20 17.95 -19.21 -51.76
CA GLY A 20 19.38 -19.00 -51.91
C GLY A 20 19.70 -18.37 -53.27
N VAL A 21 20.56 -17.35 -53.28
CA VAL A 21 21.07 -16.72 -54.50
C VAL A 21 22.54 -17.10 -54.73
N HIS A 22 23.00 -17.10 -55.99
CA HIS A 22 24.37 -17.46 -56.33
C HIS A 22 25.38 -16.40 -55.83
N GLN A 23 26.54 -16.83 -55.30
CA GLN A 23 27.54 -15.94 -54.69
C GLN A 23 28.05 -14.82 -55.62
N SER A 24 28.00 -15.04 -56.94
CA SER A 24 28.42 -14.05 -57.94
C SER A 24 27.48 -12.84 -58.08
N LEU A 25 26.30 -12.85 -57.45
CA LEU A 25 25.30 -11.78 -57.54
C LEU A 25 25.53 -10.61 -56.56
N GLY A 26 26.62 -10.68 -55.78
CA GLY A 26 27.02 -9.63 -54.84
C GLY A 26 26.24 -9.63 -53.53
N GLU A 27 26.72 -8.84 -52.56
CA GLU A 27 26.22 -8.82 -51.18
C GLU A 27 24.76 -8.38 -51.08
N VAL A 28 24.36 -7.38 -51.85
CA VAL A 28 22.98 -6.86 -51.84
C VAL A 28 21.94 -7.94 -52.19
N ALA A 29 22.25 -8.81 -53.16
CA ALA A 29 21.36 -9.92 -53.54
C ALA A 29 21.36 -11.04 -52.48
N GLN A 30 22.45 -11.19 -51.72
CA GLN A 30 22.64 -12.21 -50.68
C GLN A 30 22.09 -11.81 -49.32
N THR A 31 21.77 -10.53 -49.12
CA THR A 31 21.22 -10.02 -47.87
C THR A 31 19.73 -9.78 -47.97
N CYS A 32 18.95 -10.30 -47.02
CA CYS A 32 17.55 -9.92 -46.82
C CYS A 32 17.41 -9.09 -45.53
N LYS A 33 16.55 -8.08 -45.57
CA LYS A 33 16.24 -7.27 -44.38
C LYS A 33 15.15 -7.98 -43.59
N VAL A 34 15.43 -8.26 -42.32
CA VAL A 34 14.50 -8.92 -41.42
C VAL A 34 14.14 -7.97 -40.29
N SER A 35 12.84 -7.72 -40.10
CA SER A 35 12.32 -6.89 -39.02
C SER A 35 12.28 -7.68 -37.72
N VAL A 36 13.16 -7.35 -36.77
CA VAL A 36 13.17 -7.93 -35.42
C VAL A 36 12.80 -6.85 -34.40
N PRO A 37 11.87 -7.12 -33.47
CA PRO A 37 11.56 -6.18 -32.39
C PRO A 37 12.80 -5.82 -31.54
N ARG A 38 12.95 -4.54 -31.18
CA ARG A 38 14.09 -4.03 -30.39
C ARG A 38 14.06 -4.57 -28.95
N PRO A 39 15.16 -5.08 -28.36
CA PRO A 39 15.14 -5.62 -26.99
C PRO A 39 14.51 -4.68 -25.95
N MET A 40 13.86 -5.24 -24.93
CA MET A 40 13.25 -4.46 -23.86
C MET A 40 14.35 -3.75 -23.03
N PRO A 41 14.20 -2.45 -22.68
CA PRO A 41 15.29 -1.64 -22.15
C PRO A 41 15.49 -1.76 -20.63
N CYS A 42 14.58 -2.43 -19.92
CA CYS A 42 14.68 -2.78 -18.51
C CYS A 42 13.44 -3.57 -18.07
N ILE A 43 13.41 -3.96 -16.80
CA ILE A 43 12.22 -4.38 -16.05
C ILE A 43 11.86 -3.24 -15.10
N VAL A 44 10.57 -2.95 -14.94
CA VAL A 44 10.04 -1.97 -13.99
C VAL A 44 8.98 -2.66 -13.14
N ILE A 45 9.33 -3.01 -11.91
CA ILE A 45 8.37 -3.57 -10.96
C ILE A 45 7.64 -2.41 -10.29
N LEU A 46 6.33 -2.32 -10.47
CA LEU A 46 5.50 -1.35 -9.76
C LEU A 46 4.97 -2.00 -8.48
N VAL A 47 5.20 -1.35 -7.34
CA VAL A 47 4.77 -1.84 -6.02
C VAL A 47 3.93 -0.76 -5.35
N HIS A 48 2.63 -0.99 -5.16
CA HIS A 48 1.78 -0.03 -4.48
C HIS A 48 1.75 -0.25 -2.95
N GLY A 49 1.08 0.68 -2.26
CA GLY A 49 0.82 0.68 -0.81
C GLY A 49 -0.39 -0.13 -0.35
N VAL A 50 -0.86 0.21 0.84
CA VAL A 50 -2.07 -0.34 1.47
C VAL A 50 -3.34 0.08 0.73
N ASN A 51 -4.42 -0.70 0.86
CA ASN A 51 -5.72 -0.46 0.21
C ASN A 51 -5.61 -0.29 -1.33
N ASP A 52 -4.68 -1.01 -1.96
CA ASP A 52 -4.45 -0.93 -3.41
C ASP A 52 -5.40 -1.83 -4.20
N VAL A 53 -6.10 -1.24 -5.17
CA VAL A 53 -6.89 -1.92 -6.22
C VAL A 53 -6.17 -2.06 -7.55
N GLY A 54 -5.00 -1.44 -7.68
CA GLY A 54 -4.16 -1.46 -8.87
C GLY A 54 -4.47 -0.37 -9.90
N GLU A 55 -5.38 0.56 -9.61
CA GLU A 55 -5.76 1.65 -10.52
C GLU A 55 -4.57 2.52 -10.92
N ALA A 56 -3.68 2.82 -9.97
CA ALA A 56 -2.48 3.61 -10.23
C ALA A 56 -1.46 2.89 -11.13
N TYR A 57 -1.52 1.56 -11.29
CA TYR A 57 -0.57 0.85 -12.17
C TYR A 57 -0.76 1.22 -13.63
N GLN A 58 -1.99 1.42 -14.08
CA GLN A 58 -2.32 1.74 -15.47
C GLN A 58 -1.79 3.12 -15.85
N ASN A 59 -2.02 4.12 -14.98
CA ASN A 59 -1.52 5.47 -15.16
C ASN A 59 0.02 5.50 -15.16
N GLN A 60 0.64 4.86 -14.18
CA GLN A 60 2.10 4.80 -14.08
C GLN A 60 2.72 4.08 -15.26
N GLU A 61 2.19 2.93 -15.69
CA GLU A 61 2.67 2.22 -16.86
C GLU A 61 2.59 3.09 -18.11
N THR A 62 1.43 3.70 -18.36
CA THR A 62 1.21 4.55 -19.54
C THR A 62 2.21 5.68 -19.58
N GLY A 63 2.37 6.40 -18.47
CA GLY A 63 3.32 7.50 -18.39
C GLY A 63 4.78 7.03 -18.48
N ILE A 64 5.18 5.95 -17.81
CA ILE A 64 6.53 5.38 -17.92
C ILE A 64 6.84 4.99 -19.36
N ILE A 65 5.90 4.38 -20.08
CA ILE A 65 6.05 4.04 -21.49
C ILE A 65 6.22 5.30 -22.34
N GLU A 66 5.41 6.33 -22.13
CA GLU A 66 5.54 7.61 -22.84
C GLU A 66 6.93 8.23 -22.60
N GLY A 67 7.38 8.25 -21.35
CA GLY A 67 8.69 8.76 -20.98
C GLY A 67 9.84 7.95 -21.56
N LEU A 68 9.75 6.62 -21.55
CA LEU A 68 10.76 5.74 -22.15
C LEU A 68 10.79 5.87 -23.67
N ARG A 69 9.64 6.03 -24.34
CA ARG A 69 9.58 6.36 -25.77
C ARG A 69 10.37 7.64 -26.08
N LYS A 70 10.17 8.70 -25.28
CA LYS A 70 10.91 9.97 -25.39
C LYS A 70 12.41 9.81 -25.08
N ARG A 71 12.75 9.09 -24.00
CA ARG A 71 14.14 8.90 -23.54
C ARG A 71 14.98 8.04 -24.49
N LEU A 72 14.37 7.01 -25.07
CA LEU A 72 15.05 6.02 -25.90
C LEU A 72 14.89 6.28 -27.40
N ASP A 73 14.12 7.30 -27.79
CA ASP A 73 13.72 7.57 -29.19
C ASP A 73 13.09 6.33 -29.85
N ARG A 74 12.08 5.76 -29.16
CA ARG A 74 11.37 4.54 -29.57
C ARG A 74 9.88 4.79 -29.67
N SER A 75 9.21 4.07 -30.58
CA SER A 75 7.76 4.12 -30.77
C SER A 75 7.06 2.77 -30.57
N ASP A 76 7.83 1.69 -30.32
CA ASP A 76 7.32 0.32 -30.30
C ASP A 76 6.78 -0.15 -28.94
N LEU A 77 7.06 0.56 -27.85
CA LEU A 77 6.57 0.21 -26.51
C LEU A 77 5.08 0.53 -26.38
N TYR A 78 4.26 -0.30 -25.75
CA TYR A 78 2.84 -0.01 -25.47
C TYR A 78 2.34 -0.81 -24.26
N ALA A 79 1.35 -0.26 -23.56
CA ALA A 79 0.86 -0.77 -22.28
C ALA A 79 0.21 -2.15 -22.39
N HIS A 80 0.13 -2.85 -21.26
CA HIS A 80 -0.69 -4.04 -21.12
C HIS A 80 -2.17 -3.78 -21.42
N GLU A 81 -2.90 -4.83 -21.78
CA GLU A 81 -4.36 -4.77 -21.82
C GLU A 81 -4.89 -5.06 -20.43
N TRP A 82 -5.40 -4.02 -19.79
CA TRP A 82 -6.02 -4.08 -18.48
C TRP A 82 -7.51 -4.34 -18.63
N LYS A 83 -8.04 -5.24 -17.79
CA LYS A 83 -9.48 -5.34 -17.55
C LYS A 83 -9.74 -5.61 -16.08
N ASP A 84 -10.96 -5.30 -15.73
CA ASP A 84 -11.68 -5.72 -14.55
C ASP A 84 -11.65 -7.25 -14.42
N PHE A 85 -10.93 -7.75 -13.42
CA PHE A 85 -10.90 -9.17 -13.03
C PHE A 85 -12.03 -9.46 -12.05
N ILE A 86 -13.01 -10.23 -12.52
CA ILE A 86 -14.13 -10.77 -11.75
C ILE A 86 -13.76 -12.21 -11.35
N ALA A 87 -13.72 -12.51 -10.05
CA ALA A 87 -13.34 -13.85 -9.57
C ALA A 87 -14.48 -14.87 -9.70
N MET A 88 -15.77 -14.51 -9.56
CA MET A 88 -16.96 -15.32 -9.88
C MET A 88 -18.20 -14.40 -10.09
N HIS A 89 -19.25 -14.92 -10.74
CA HIS A 89 -20.42 -14.21 -11.26
C HIS A 89 -21.02 -13.09 -10.37
N ASN A 90 -21.22 -11.92 -11.02
CA ASN A 90 -22.05 -10.78 -10.64
C ASN A 90 -21.51 -9.76 -9.64
N GLU A 91 -20.19 -9.55 -9.45
CA GLU A 91 -19.64 -8.49 -8.57
C GLU A 91 -18.26 -7.93 -8.97
N ASP A 92 -17.93 -6.78 -8.38
CA ASP A 92 -16.92 -5.80 -8.79
C ASP A 92 -15.48 -6.30 -8.80
N ALA A 93 -14.70 -5.65 -9.64
CA ALA A 93 -13.51 -6.22 -10.23
C ALA A 93 -12.22 -5.58 -9.71
N GLN A 94 -11.22 -6.40 -9.41
CA GLN A 94 -9.86 -5.89 -9.24
C GLN A 94 -9.21 -5.80 -10.62
N THR A 95 -8.42 -4.77 -10.93
CA THR A 95 -7.81 -4.72 -12.28
C THR A 95 -6.67 -5.73 -12.42
N LYS A 96 -6.60 -6.41 -13.58
CA LYS A 96 -5.55 -7.36 -13.93
C LYS A 96 -5.16 -7.24 -15.40
N ILE A 97 -3.90 -7.55 -15.69
CA ILE A 97 -3.43 -7.77 -17.06
C ILE A 97 -4.15 -8.98 -17.66
N THR A 98 -4.89 -8.74 -18.75
CA THR A 98 -5.57 -9.79 -19.53
C THR A 98 -4.78 -10.21 -20.75
N ALA A 99 -4.00 -9.30 -21.32
CA ALA A 99 -3.02 -9.62 -22.35
C ALA A 99 -1.75 -8.77 -22.17
N PRO A 100 -0.57 -9.37 -22.35
CA PRO A 100 0.68 -8.65 -22.25
C PRO A 100 0.84 -7.65 -23.41
N GLY A 101 1.24 -6.41 -23.09
CA GLY A 101 1.70 -5.43 -24.06
C GLY A 101 3.20 -5.49 -24.28
N ARG A 102 3.74 -4.61 -25.12
CA ARG A 102 5.20 -4.40 -25.22
C ARG A 102 5.67 -3.43 -24.15
N SER A 103 5.50 -3.83 -22.91
CA SER A 103 5.71 -3.02 -21.72
C SER A 103 6.85 -3.59 -20.86
N PRO A 104 7.71 -2.74 -20.28
CA PRO A 104 8.70 -3.18 -19.31
C PRO A 104 8.10 -3.38 -17.90
N VAL A 105 6.81 -3.12 -17.71
CA VAL A 105 6.18 -3.08 -16.39
C VAL A 105 5.77 -4.47 -15.91
N ILE A 106 5.99 -4.72 -14.61
CA ILE A 106 5.43 -5.85 -13.87
C ILE A 106 4.70 -5.27 -12.65
N PRO A 107 3.36 -5.28 -12.60
CA PRO A 107 2.63 -4.88 -11.40
C PRO A 107 2.77 -5.96 -10.31
N PHE A 108 3.15 -5.56 -9.11
CA PHE A 108 3.34 -6.47 -7.98
C PHE A 108 2.19 -6.34 -6.98
N TYR A 109 1.29 -7.34 -6.98
CA TYR A 109 0.16 -7.38 -6.07
C TYR A 109 0.49 -8.17 -4.81
N TRP A 110 0.05 -7.62 -3.68
CA TRP A 110 0.16 -8.22 -2.36
C TRP A 110 -1.05 -7.83 -1.51
N GLY A 111 -1.22 -8.44 -0.35
CA GLY A 111 -2.35 -8.11 0.50
C GLY A 111 -2.53 -9.01 1.71
N TYR A 112 -3.68 -8.82 2.36
CA TYR A 112 -4.08 -9.51 3.57
C TYR A 112 -5.24 -10.46 3.28
N LYS A 113 -5.17 -11.66 3.87
CA LYS A 113 -6.27 -12.61 3.92
C LYS A 113 -6.27 -13.34 5.27
N PRO A 114 -7.36 -13.25 6.07
CA PRO A 114 -7.46 -14.03 7.29
C PRO A 114 -7.67 -15.52 7.01
N VAL A 115 -7.25 -16.34 7.96
CA VAL A 115 -7.56 -17.78 7.99
C VAL A 115 -9.04 -18.03 8.26
N THR A 116 -9.52 -19.25 8.01
CA THR A 116 -10.88 -19.64 8.40
C THR A 116 -11.02 -19.63 9.92
N ARG A 117 -12.26 -19.54 10.43
CA ARG A 117 -12.52 -19.62 11.88
C ARG A 117 -12.05 -20.94 12.48
N ASP A 118 -12.16 -22.05 11.75
CA ASP A 118 -11.72 -23.37 12.22
C ASP A 118 -10.19 -23.47 12.30
N ASP A 119 -9.49 -22.97 11.29
CA ASP A 119 -8.02 -22.89 11.30
C ASP A 119 -7.52 -21.99 12.43
N TRP A 120 -8.18 -20.85 12.65
CA TRP A 120 -7.89 -19.97 13.79
C TRP A 120 -8.11 -20.67 15.14
N LYS A 121 -9.24 -21.36 15.33
CA LYS A 121 -9.51 -22.12 16.57
C LYS A 121 -8.44 -23.19 16.81
N ALA A 122 -8.02 -23.89 15.76
CA ALA A 122 -6.96 -24.90 15.83
C ALA A 122 -5.61 -24.27 16.22
N ASP A 123 -5.25 -23.13 15.62
CA ASP A 123 -4.01 -22.42 15.90
C ASP A 123 -3.99 -21.82 17.32
N GLN A 124 -5.11 -21.30 17.81
CA GLN A 124 -5.28 -20.81 19.18
C GLN A 124 -5.15 -21.94 20.21
N LYS A 125 -5.74 -23.12 19.92
CA LYS A 125 -5.59 -24.31 20.77
C LYS A 125 -4.13 -24.75 20.85
N ARG A 126 -3.45 -24.84 19.69
CA ARG A 126 -2.00 -25.12 19.61
C ARG A 126 -1.22 -24.14 20.48
N TYR A 127 -1.44 -22.84 20.31
CA TYR A 127 -0.73 -21.81 21.06
C TYR A 127 -0.94 -21.94 22.57
N ARG A 128 -2.18 -22.16 23.03
CA ARG A 128 -2.46 -22.38 24.45
C ARG A 128 -1.67 -23.56 25.01
N ASP A 129 -1.64 -24.68 24.29
CA ASP A 129 -0.93 -25.87 24.71
C ASP A 129 0.61 -25.62 24.71
N GLU A 130 1.13 -24.86 23.74
CA GLU A 130 2.53 -24.42 23.69
C GLU A 130 2.91 -23.45 24.81
N VAL A 131 2.05 -22.49 25.18
CA VAL A 131 2.35 -21.53 26.27
C VAL A 131 2.61 -22.26 27.59
N THR A 132 1.88 -23.33 27.87
CA THR A 132 2.08 -24.11 29.10
C THR A 132 3.42 -24.86 29.13
N THR A 133 3.98 -25.20 27.97
CA THR A 133 5.17 -26.06 27.85
C THR A 133 6.43 -25.29 27.47
N LEU A 134 6.33 -24.38 26.50
CA LEU A 134 7.41 -23.59 25.91
C LEU A 134 7.52 -22.18 26.51
N LYS A 135 6.49 -21.68 27.20
CA LYS A 135 6.42 -20.30 27.72
C LYS A 135 6.73 -19.29 26.61
N ASP A 136 7.80 -18.52 26.76
CA ASP A 136 8.24 -17.49 25.80
C ASP A 136 8.70 -18.07 24.45
N GLY A 137 8.92 -19.39 24.37
CA GLY A 137 9.21 -20.10 23.13
C GLY A 137 7.99 -20.44 22.28
N ALA A 138 6.76 -20.23 22.79
CA ALA A 138 5.53 -20.54 22.06
C ALA A 138 5.40 -19.71 20.77
N LYS A 139 4.88 -20.30 19.70
CA LYS A 139 4.73 -19.59 18.42
C LYS A 139 3.37 -18.90 18.37
N ILE A 140 3.40 -17.58 18.22
CA ILE A 140 2.21 -16.71 18.22
C ILE A 140 1.13 -17.23 17.26
N PRO A 141 -0.15 -17.28 17.68
CA PRO A 141 -1.26 -17.73 16.85
C PRO A 141 -1.75 -16.61 15.92
N TYR A 142 -2.56 -16.94 14.91
CA TYR A 142 -3.32 -15.95 14.17
C TYR A 142 -4.30 -15.21 15.12
N ASP A 143 -4.40 -13.90 14.96
CA ASP A 143 -5.27 -13.02 15.75
C ASP A 143 -6.61 -12.71 15.05
N SER A 144 -6.62 -12.75 13.72
CA SER A 144 -7.79 -12.54 12.87
C SER A 144 -8.29 -13.82 12.20
N TYR A 145 -9.60 -13.89 11.93
CA TYR A 145 -10.22 -14.94 11.13
C TYR A 145 -11.34 -14.40 10.24
N GLN A 146 -11.78 -15.18 9.25
CA GLN A 146 -12.92 -14.88 8.37
C GLN A 146 -14.22 -14.89 9.18
N GLU A 147 -14.91 -13.75 9.29
CA GLU A 147 -16.16 -13.68 10.06
C GLU A 147 -17.24 -14.50 9.35
N ASN A 148 -17.92 -15.35 10.12
CA ASN A 148 -18.93 -16.27 9.63
C ASN A 148 -20.16 -16.37 10.55
N ASP A 149 -20.21 -15.58 11.62
CA ASP A 149 -21.38 -15.48 12.49
C ASP A 149 -22.46 -14.62 11.81
N PRO A 150 -23.64 -15.17 11.48
CA PRO A 150 -24.68 -14.43 10.77
C PRO A 150 -25.15 -13.16 11.48
N LYS A 151 -25.12 -13.12 12.83
CA LYS A 151 -25.53 -11.93 13.58
C LYS A 151 -24.50 -10.82 13.45
N LYS A 152 -23.21 -11.15 13.59
CA LYS A 152 -22.12 -10.17 13.42
C LYS A 152 -22.01 -9.68 11.98
N MET A 153 -22.23 -10.57 11.02
CA MET A 153 -22.31 -10.20 9.61
C MET A 153 -23.46 -9.20 9.37
N ALA A 154 -24.65 -9.45 9.93
CA ALA A 154 -25.76 -8.50 9.91
C ALA A 154 -25.50 -7.19 10.69
N GLU A 155 -24.61 -7.20 11.68
CA GLU A 155 -24.14 -6.00 12.37
C GLU A 155 -23.25 -5.11 11.50
N ASN A 156 -22.53 -5.71 10.56
CA ASN A 156 -21.62 -5.00 9.65
C ASN A 156 -22.24 -4.71 8.28
N GLY A 157 -23.54 -4.96 8.11
CA GLY A 157 -24.28 -4.77 6.87
C GLY A 157 -24.09 -5.90 5.84
N ASN A 158 -23.40 -6.98 6.18
CA ASN A 158 -23.09 -8.10 5.28
C ASN A 158 -23.98 -9.33 5.53
N ASP A 159 -25.29 -9.17 5.56
CA ASP A 159 -26.24 -10.29 5.78
C ASP A 159 -26.75 -10.93 4.49
N GLY A 160 -26.20 -10.54 3.33
CA GLY A 160 -26.60 -11.04 2.02
C GLY A 160 -27.94 -10.51 1.53
N SER A 161 -28.55 -9.56 2.26
CA SER A 161 -29.80 -8.90 1.88
C SER A 161 -29.59 -7.52 1.23
N ASN A 162 -28.36 -7.00 1.31
CA ASN A 162 -27.95 -5.71 0.77
C ASN A 162 -27.49 -5.81 -0.71
N GLY A 163 -27.48 -4.67 -1.41
CA GLY A 163 -27.11 -4.60 -2.83
C GLY A 163 -25.61 -4.74 -3.12
N ILE A 164 -24.75 -4.58 -2.10
CA ILE A 164 -23.28 -4.59 -2.20
C ILE A 164 -22.76 -5.83 -1.48
N LYS A 165 -22.19 -6.84 -2.15
CA LYS A 165 -21.57 -7.94 -1.38
C LYS A 165 -20.09 -7.71 -1.15
N PHE A 166 -19.69 -8.07 0.06
CA PHE A 166 -18.34 -7.97 0.58
C PHE A 166 -18.19 -8.99 1.72
N GLN A 167 -17.02 -9.03 2.34
CA GLN A 167 -16.79 -9.85 3.53
C GLN A 167 -16.17 -9.03 4.66
N ASN A 168 -16.13 -9.60 5.86
CA ASN A 168 -15.41 -8.99 6.99
C ASN A 168 -14.46 -10.01 7.63
N ASP A 169 -13.38 -9.51 8.22
CA ASP A 169 -12.66 -10.28 9.24
C ASP A 169 -13.33 -10.14 10.62
N SER A 170 -12.81 -10.90 11.58
CA SER A 170 -13.24 -10.88 12.98
C SER A 170 -13.06 -9.52 13.68
N PHE A 171 -12.31 -8.59 13.09
CA PHE A 171 -12.15 -7.22 13.55
C PHE A 171 -13.08 -6.23 12.83
N LYS A 172 -13.96 -6.72 11.95
CA LYS A 172 -14.91 -5.94 11.14
C LYS A 172 -14.27 -5.18 9.99
N ASN A 173 -12.99 -5.41 9.67
CA ASN A 173 -12.39 -4.82 8.48
C ASN A 173 -13.11 -5.35 7.25
N ALA A 174 -13.55 -4.45 6.37
CA ALA A 174 -14.17 -4.83 5.10
C ALA A 174 -13.12 -5.41 4.13
N LEU A 175 -13.46 -6.56 3.55
CA LEU A 175 -12.68 -7.37 2.63
C LEU A 175 -13.51 -7.62 1.35
N ASP A 176 -12.84 -8.01 0.28
CA ASP A 176 -13.52 -8.47 -0.93
C ASP A 176 -14.29 -9.78 -0.70
N VAL A 177 -15.07 -10.17 -1.70
CA VAL A 177 -15.89 -11.40 -1.69
C VAL A 177 -15.09 -12.69 -1.48
N ASN A 178 -13.77 -12.66 -1.70
CA ASN A 178 -12.85 -13.76 -1.47
C ASN A 178 -12.19 -13.69 -0.08
N PHE A 179 -12.65 -12.83 0.83
CA PHE A 179 -11.99 -12.52 2.11
C PHE A 179 -10.55 -12.03 1.93
N ALA A 180 -10.26 -11.27 0.88
CA ALA A 180 -8.94 -10.68 0.66
C ALA A 180 -9.00 -9.15 0.61
N LYS A 181 -7.85 -8.51 0.87
CA LYS A 181 -7.69 -7.06 0.72
C LYS A 181 -6.34 -6.73 0.10
N GLY A 182 -6.37 -6.14 -1.09
CA GLY A 182 -5.19 -5.63 -1.79
C GLY A 182 -4.45 -4.58 -0.96
N GLY A 183 -3.13 -4.71 -0.84
CA GLY A 183 -2.30 -3.90 0.05
C GLY A 183 -2.55 -4.09 1.55
N GLY A 184 -3.58 -4.84 1.96
CA GLY A 184 -4.01 -4.94 3.35
C GLY A 184 -4.71 -3.70 3.88
N THR A 185 -4.97 -3.66 5.19
CA THR A 185 -5.77 -2.59 5.82
C THR A 185 -4.96 -1.30 5.96
N PHE A 186 -5.57 -0.16 5.59
CA PHE A 186 -4.91 1.16 5.63
C PHE A 186 -4.37 1.51 7.01
N ALA A 187 -5.18 1.30 8.05
CA ALA A 187 -4.82 1.58 9.44
C ALA A 187 -3.68 0.70 9.98
N ASN A 188 -3.28 -0.35 9.26
CA ASN A 188 -2.24 -1.29 9.67
C ASN A 188 -0.87 -1.02 9.02
N ALA A 189 -0.72 0.10 8.31
CA ALA A 189 0.57 0.58 7.85
C ALA A 189 1.57 0.71 9.02
N THR A 190 2.86 0.68 8.68
CA THR A 190 3.97 0.86 9.64
C THR A 190 5.02 1.81 9.06
N THR A 191 5.81 2.41 9.94
CA THR A 191 6.87 3.36 9.62
C THR A 191 8.27 2.73 9.65
N ASN A 192 8.38 1.43 9.96
CA ASN A 192 9.66 0.72 10.02
C ASN A 192 9.55 -0.76 9.60
N ILE A 193 10.70 -1.42 9.41
CA ILE A 193 10.75 -2.81 8.93
C ILE A 193 10.38 -3.83 10.03
N PRO A 194 10.95 -3.79 11.26
CA PRO A 194 10.65 -4.80 12.28
C PRO A 194 9.18 -4.92 12.65
N ASP A 195 8.44 -3.80 12.65
CA ASP A 195 7.01 -3.78 12.93
C ASP A 195 6.18 -4.58 11.91
N MET A 196 6.71 -4.91 10.72
CA MET A 196 6.06 -5.88 9.82
C MET A 196 5.92 -7.26 10.44
N LEU A 197 6.77 -7.60 11.42
CA LEU A 197 6.66 -8.82 12.21
C LEU A 197 5.95 -8.56 13.55
N GLY A 198 5.47 -7.35 13.82
CA GLY A 198 4.74 -7.03 15.05
C GLY A 198 3.22 -7.23 14.95
N PRO A 199 2.51 -7.09 16.07
CA PRO A 199 1.05 -7.03 16.10
C PRO A 199 0.52 -5.90 15.22
N GLY A 200 -0.77 -5.99 14.89
CA GLY A 200 -1.47 -4.94 14.17
C GLY A 200 -1.67 -3.70 15.03
N SER A 201 -1.96 -2.56 14.40
CA SER A 201 -2.29 -1.35 15.14
C SER A 201 -3.57 -1.55 15.97
N ASN A 202 -3.52 -1.14 17.24
CA ASN A 202 -4.66 -1.22 18.14
C ASN A 202 -5.62 -0.04 17.86
N GLY A 203 -6.92 -0.32 17.72
CA GLY A 203 -7.93 0.65 17.27
C GLY A 203 -8.01 1.91 18.14
N LEU A 204 -7.70 1.81 19.44
CA LEU A 204 -7.70 2.95 20.37
C LEU A 204 -6.58 3.99 20.13
N VAL A 205 -5.42 3.55 19.63
CA VAL A 205 -4.26 4.43 19.39
C VAL A 205 -4.38 5.15 18.06
N VAL A 206 -4.88 4.43 17.05
CA VAL A 206 -5.31 5.04 15.79
C VAL A 206 -6.54 5.92 16.04
N ALA A 207 -7.42 5.57 16.98
CA ALA A 207 -8.51 6.46 17.39
C ALA A 207 -7.96 7.75 18.01
N ALA A 208 -6.89 7.76 18.81
CA ALA A 208 -6.29 9.02 19.27
C ALA A 208 -5.71 9.88 18.11
N ALA A 209 -5.27 9.25 17.01
CA ALA A 209 -4.83 9.95 15.79
C ALA A 209 -5.96 10.26 14.79
N GLY A 210 -7.13 9.62 14.93
CA GLY A 210 -8.26 9.68 14.00
C GLY A 210 -9.63 9.97 14.64
N PHE A 211 -9.68 10.39 15.91
CA PHE A 211 -10.92 10.71 16.63
C PHE A 211 -11.63 11.96 16.07
N GLY A 212 -11.03 12.65 15.10
CA GLY A 212 -11.70 13.72 14.36
C GLY A 212 -12.73 13.23 13.34
N THR A 213 -12.61 12.01 12.78
CA THR A 213 -13.32 11.67 11.53
C THR A 213 -14.71 11.06 11.68
N LEU A 214 -14.98 10.29 12.75
CA LEU A 214 -16.30 9.66 12.95
C LEU A 214 -17.36 10.61 13.53
N TYR A 215 -16.98 11.62 14.30
CA TYR A 215 -17.94 12.52 14.98
C TYR A 215 -17.67 14.02 14.84
N MET A 216 -16.48 14.46 14.40
CA MET A 216 -16.13 15.90 14.38
C MET A 216 -15.94 16.51 12.98
N ASN A 217 -15.73 15.71 11.93
CA ASN A 217 -15.57 16.18 10.54
C ASN A 217 -16.69 15.69 9.61
N GLY A 218 -17.95 15.75 10.03
CA GLY A 218 -19.08 15.55 9.10
C GLY A 218 -19.27 14.15 8.51
N GLY A 219 -18.59 13.11 9.01
CA GLY A 219 -18.86 11.72 8.65
C GLY A 219 -18.03 11.14 7.50
N ASN A 220 -16.69 11.13 7.60
CA ASN A 220 -15.87 10.38 6.66
C ASN A 220 -15.77 8.90 7.11
N TYR A 221 -16.54 8.02 6.46
CA TYR A 221 -16.65 6.58 6.79
C TYR A 221 -15.76 5.67 5.94
N THR A 222 -15.02 6.20 4.95
CA THR A 222 -14.14 5.40 4.05
C THR A 222 -12.87 4.86 4.74
N HIS A 223 -12.57 5.32 5.96
CA HIS A 223 -11.38 4.94 6.72
C HIS A 223 -11.72 4.57 8.18
N PRO A 224 -12.53 3.52 8.44
CA PRO A 224 -12.91 3.13 9.79
C PRO A 224 -11.72 2.57 10.56
N ILE A 225 -11.67 2.89 11.86
CA ILE A 225 -10.58 2.49 12.74
C ILE A 225 -11.00 1.28 13.56
N TYR A 226 -10.70 0.10 13.03
CA TYR A 226 -10.87 -1.18 13.72
C TYR A 226 -9.53 -1.67 14.30
N HIS A 227 -9.60 -2.72 15.13
CA HIS A 227 -8.40 -3.52 15.38
C HIS A 227 -7.88 -4.10 14.07
N ASN A 228 -6.56 -4.22 13.94
CA ASN A 228 -5.95 -4.74 12.74
C ASN A 228 -5.27 -6.09 12.99
N PRO A 229 -5.23 -6.96 11.96
CA PRO A 229 -4.49 -8.22 12.03
C PRO A 229 -2.99 -7.96 12.19
N HIS A 230 -2.28 -8.96 12.71
CA HIS A 230 -0.84 -8.95 12.76
C HIS A 230 -0.22 -8.67 11.38
N ARG A 231 0.81 -7.82 11.33
CA ARG A 231 1.38 -7.26 10.08
C ARG A 231 2.21 -8.26 9.25
N ILE A 232 2.22 -9.54 9.61
CA ILE A 232 3.14 -10.55 9.06
C ILE A 232 2.95 -10.77 7.55
N TYR A 233 1.78 -10.44 7.00
CA TYR A 233 1.52 -10.46 5.57
C TYR A 233 2.35 -9.43 4.79
N GLN A 234 2.80 -8.33 5.43
CA GLN A 234 3.72 -7.36 4.85
C GLN A 234 5.14 -7.95 4.73
N PHE A 235 5.59 -8.67 5.74
CA PHE A 235 6.84 -9.44 5.68
C PHE A 235 6.78 -10.49 4.57
N PHE A 236 5.65 -11.23 4.46
CA PHE A 236 5.43 -12.17 3.38
C PHE A 236 5.43 -11.51 1.99
N ALA A 237 4.88 -10.29 1.86
CA ALA A 237 4.96 -9.52 0.62
C ALA A 237 6.41 -9.19 0.25
N ALA A 238 7.25 -8.80 1.20
CA ALA A 238 8.68 -8.58 0.98
C ALA A 238 9.42 -9.87 0.56
N GLN A 239 9.10 -11.01 1.17
CA GLN A 239 9.64 -12.32 0.75
C GLN A 239 9.24 -12.65 -0.69
N ARG A 240 7.99 -12.38 -1.08
CA ARG A 240 7.51 -12.59 -2.45
C ARG A 240 8.18 -11.68 -3.47
N LEU A 241 8.37 -10.40 -3.14
CA LEU A 241 9.08 -9.46 -4.01
C LEU A 241 10.55 -9.88 -4.15
N ALA A 242 11.19 -10.30 -3.06
CA ALA A 242 12.54 -10.85 -3.09
C ALA A 242 12.64 -12.09 -3.97
N ASP A 243 11.68 -13.01 -3.86
CA ASP A 243 11.60 -14.21 -4.66
C ASP A 243 11.38 -13.92 -6.17
N LEU A 244 10.59 -12.91 -6.52
CA LEU A 244 10.46 -12.44 -7.90
C LEU A 244 11.81 -11.96 -8.47
N ILE A 245 12.55 -11.15 -7.70
CA ILE A 245 13.89 -10.67 -8.09
C ILE A 245 14.87 -11.84 -8.19
N LEU A 246 14.86 -12.76 -7.21
CA LEU A 246 15.72 -13.95 -7.20
C LEU A 246 15.44 -14.88 -8.38
N THR A 247 14.17 -15.00 -8.80
CA THR A 247 13.77 -15.78 -9.98
C THR A 247 14.46 -15.26 -11.23
N ILE A 248 14.55 -13.93 -11.38
CA ILE A 248 15.28 -13.29 -12.49
C ILE A 248 16.79 -13.47 -12.30
N ARG A 249 17.34 -13.08 -11.14
CA ARG A 249 18.78 -13.07 -10.84
C ARG A 249 19.43 -14.45 -10.94
N ARG A 250 18.72 -15.52 -10.56
CA ARG A 250 19.21 -16.91 -10.63
C ARG A 250 19.04 -17.53 -12.01
N HIS A 251 18.33 -16.87 -12.93
CA HIS A 251 18.14 -17.39 -14.28
C HIS A 251 19.41 -17.21 -15.13
N LYS A 252 19.86 -18.28 -15.81
CA LYS A 252 21.13 -18.28 -16.57
C LYS A 252 21.21 -17.21 -17.65
N VAL A 253 20.08 -16.87 -18.29
CA VAL A 253 20.04 -15.90 -19.39
C VAL A 253 19.66 -14.50 -18.91
N ALA A 254 18.79 -14.42 -17.91
CA ALA A 254 18.15 -13.17 -17.47
C ALA A 254 18.78 -12.60 -16.19
N GLY A 255 19.76 -13.29 -15.59
CA GLY A 255 20.35 -12.88 -14.31
C GLY A 255 20.96 -11.48 -14.32
N GLY A 256 21.45 -11.03 -15.48
CA GLY A 256 21.99 -9.68 -15.69
C GLY A 256 20.98 -8.62 -16.14
N ASP A 257 19.68 -8.92 -16.15
CA ASP A 257 18.67 -7.95 -16.57
C ASP A 257 18.63 -6.72 -15.65
N VAL A 258 18.43 -5.53 -16.20
CA VAL A 258 18.28 -4.32 -15.40
C VAL A 258 16.89 -4.28 -14.78
N ILE A 259 16.81 -4.31 -13.44
CA ILE A 259 15.56 -4.30 -12.66
C ILE A 259 15.40 -2.96 -11.97
N ASN A 260 14.31 -2.27 -12.23
CA ASN A 260 13.89 -1.08 -11.49
C ASN A 260 12.70 -1.42 -10.61
N ILE A 261 12.57 -0.74 -9.47
CA ILE A 261 11.38 -0.80 -8.63
C ILE A 261 10.86 0.62 -8.43
N VAL A 262 9.60 0.87 -8.79
CA VAL A 262 8.88 2.10 -8.45
C VAL A 262 7.85 1.73 -7.41
N ALA A 263 8.11 2.17 -6.18
CA ALA A 263 7.33 1.81 -5.02
C ALA A 263 6.56 3.02 -4.49
N HIS A 264 5.37 2.79 -3.95
CA HIS A 264 4.54 3.81 -3.32
C HIS A 264 4.13 3.40 -1.91
N SER A 265 4.09 4.37 -1.00
CA SER A 265 3.54 4.19 0.36
C SER A 265 4.18 2.97 1.08
N GLN A 266 3.40 2.08 1.71
CA GLN A 266 3.90 0.87 2.38
C GLN A 266 4.76 -0.03 1.47
N GLY A 267 4.50 -0.01 0.15
CA GLY A 267 5.31 -0.69 -0.86
C GLY A 267 6.78 -0.28 -0.84
N THR A 268 7.09 0.94 -0.38
CA THR A 268 8.47 1.43 -0.22
C THR A 268 9.25 0.64 0.83
N ILE A 269 8.63 0.33 1.98
CA ILE A 269 9.27 -0.44 3.06
C ILE A 269 9.38 -1.92 2.66
N ILE A 270 8.36 -2.46 1.98
CA ILE A 270 8.41 -3.80 1.37
C ILE A 270 9.58 -3.91 0.39
N THR A 271 9.80 -2.87 -0.42
CA THR A 271 10.90 -2.79 -1.40
C THR A 271 12.27 -2.75 -0.72
N MET A 272 12.41 -1.96 0.36
CA MET A 272 13.66 -1.92 1.14
C MET A 272 14.01 -3.31 1.68
N LEU A 273 13.07 -3.95 2.37
CA LEU A 273 13.29 -5.28 2.95
C LEU A 273 13.51 -6.34 1.87
N ALA A 274 12.75 -6.32 0.76
CA ALA A 274 12.91 -7.30 -0.31
C ALA A 274 14.33 -7.29 -0.89
N ASN A 275 14.93 -6.13 -1.11
CA ASN A 275 16.30 -6.04 -1.60
C ASN A 275 17.33 -6.56 -0.58
N MET A 276 17.11 -6.30 0.72
CA MET A 276 17.95 -6.86 1.79
C MET A 276 17.85 -8.39 1.85
N LEU A 277 16.65 -8.96 1.66
CA LEU A 277 16.44 -10.41 1.57
C LEU A 277 17.12 -11.02 0.33
N VAL A 278 17.07 -10.33 -0.83
CA VAL A 278 17.81 -10.73 -2.04
C VAL A 278 19.30 -10.80 -1.78
N LYS A 279 19.85 -9.81 -1.06
CA LYS A 279 21.26 -9.78 -0.67
C LYS A 279 21.61 -10.91 0.30
N GLN A 280 20.78 -11.15 1.32
CA GLN A 280 20.95 -12.26 2.26
C GLN A 280 20.96 -13.62 1.53
N ALA A 281 20.16 -13.74 0.47
CA ALA A 281 20.11 -14.91 -0.41
C ALA A 281 21.27 -14.98 -1.44
N GLY A 282 22.26 -14.09 -1.34
CA GLY A 282 23.51 -14.11 -2.14
C GLY A 282 23.39 -13.53 -3.55
N ALA A 283 22.33 -12.78 -3.86
CA ALA A 283 22.12 -12.17 -5.17
C ALA A 283 22.24 -10.64 -5.15
N ALA A 284 22.42 -10.05 -6.32
CA ALA A 284 22.44 -8.59 -6.49
C ALA A 284 21.02 -8.00 -6.35
N PRO A 285 20.87 -6.84 -5.67
CA PRO A 285 19.58 -6.18 -5.53
C PRO A 285 19.07 -5.64 -6.89
N ALA A 286 17.93 -4.96 -6.87
CA ALA A 286 17.48 -4.15 -8.00
C ALA A 286 18.55 -3.10 -8.39
N ASN A 287 18.49 -2.63 -9.62
CA ASN A 287 19.43 -1.65 -10.18
C ASN A 287 19.06 -0.22 -9.75
N CYS A 288 17.79 0.14 -9.70
CA CYS A 288 17.34 1.45 -9.24
C CYS A 288 16.01 1.32 -8.49
N VAL A 289 15.82 2.17 -7.46
CA VAL A 289 14.58 2.22 -6.69
C VAL A 289 14.07 3.65 -6.60
N ILE A 290 12.78 3.85 -6.91
CA ILE A 290 12.07 5.12 -6.70
C ILE A 290 11.05 4.89 -5.58
N LEU A 291 11.16 5.65 -4.49
CA LEU A 291 10.29 5.60 -3.32
C LEU A 291 9.38 6.82 -3.33
N ASN A 292 8.09 6.61 -3.64
CA ASN A 292 7.08 7.66 -3.66
C ASN A 292 6.32 7.66 -2.33
N HIS A 293 6.23 8.82 -1.67
CA HIS A 293 5.41 8.96 -0.46
C HIS A 293 5.72 7.90 0.62
N SER A 294 7.00 7.58 0.83
CA SER A 294 7.39 6.57 1.82
C SER A 294 6.96 6.94 3.25
N PRO A 295 6.21 6.07 3.95
CA PRO A 295 5.88 6.25 5.35
C PRO A 295 7.04 5.88 6.29
N TYR A 296 8.19 5.44 5.76
CA TYR A 296 9.34 5.12 6.58
C TYR A 296 9.85 6.36 7.32
N SER A 297 9.88 6.28 8.65
CA SER A 297 10.30 7.41 9.49
C SER A 297 11.75 7.24 9.94
N LEU A 298 12.52 8.33 9.87
CA LEU A 298 13.93 8.41 10.32
C LEU A 298 14.06 8.73 11.82
N GLU A 299 12.94 8.93 12.50
CA GLU A 299 12.85 9.25 13.92
C GLU A 299 11.73 8.40 14.54
N SER A 300 11.91 8.00 15.78
CA SER A 300 10.86 7.45 16.63
C SER A 300 9.79 8.50 16.89
N ARG A 301 8.55 8.04 17.10
CA ARG A 301 7.42 8.93 17.32
C ARG A 301 6.86 8.72 18.72
N PHE A 302 6.66 9.81 19.47
CA PHE A 302 6.03 9.77 20.79
C PHE A 302 4.66 9.07 20.78
N ASN A 303 3.93 9.12 19.66
CA ASN A 303 2.65 8.43 19.49
C ASN A 303 2.79 6.96 19.03
N GLU A 304 3.97 6.52 18.58
CA GLU A 304 4.27 5.08 18.40
C GLU A 304 4.38 4.39 19.76
N ASP A 305 4.89 5.07 20.80
CA ASP A 305 4.91 4.53 22.18
C ASP A 305 3.51 4.27 22.77
N LEU A 306 2.46 4.77 22.10
CA LEU A 306 1.07 4.44 22.44
C LEU A 306 0.62 3.10 21.81
N GLN A 307 1.26 2.65 20.73
CA GLN A 307 1.02 1.33 20.13
C GLN A 307 1.65 0.22 21.00
N GLU A 308 1.21 -1.02 20.79
CA GLU A 308 1.75 -2.13 21.55
C GLU A 308 3.22 -2.41 21.17
N GLY A 309 4.08 -2.43 22.18
CA GLY A 309 5.47 -2.84 22.05
C GLY A 309 6.48 -1.69 22.14
N HIS A 310 7.73 -2.03 21.88
CA HIS A 310 8.85 -1.11 21.77
C HIS A 310 9.25 -0.99 20.30
N HIS A 311 9.31 0.24 19.80
CA HIS A 311 9.60 0.51 18.39
C HIS A 311 11.07 0.88 18.18
N GLN A 312 11.54 0.77 16.93
CA GLN A 312 12.92 1.10 16.59
C GLN A 312 13.30 2.53 17.02
N THR A 313 14.47 2.68 17.62
CA THR A 313 15.07 3.98 17.95
C THR A 313 15.38 4.79 16.69
N ASP A 314 15.54 6.12 16.83
CA ASP A 314 15.95 7.01 15.73
C ASP A 314 17.21 6.50 15.04
N LYS A 315 18.22 6.14 15.83
CA LYS A 315 19.49 5.62 15.34
C LYS A 315 19.29 4.33 14.54
N ALA A 316 18.49 3.39 15.06
CA ALA A 316 18.20 2.13 14.39
C ALA A 316 17.51 2.32 13.03
N ARG A 317 16.57 3.27 12.96
CA ARG A 317 15.87 3.65 11.72
C ARG A 317 16.84 4.26 10.70
N GLN A 318 17.63 5.23 11.13
CA GLN A 318 18.62 5.90 10.25
C GLN A 318 19.68 4.93 9.75
N GLU A 319 20.20 4.05 10.61
CA GLU A 319 21.18 3.02 10.23
C GLU A 319 20.56 1.98 9.28
N THR A 320 19.32 1.55 9.52
CA THR A 320 18.61 0.64 8.60
C THR A 320 18.44 1.26 7.21
N PHE A 321 18.01 2.53 7.14
CA PHE A 321 17.92 3.25 5.86
C PHE A 321 19.30 3.42 5.20
N SER A 322 20.32 3.78 5.97
CA SER A 322 21.69 3.89 5.48
C SER A 322 22.20 2.55 4.92
N ASN A 323 21.92 1.43 5.59
CA ASN A 323 22.30 0.09 5.14
C ASN A 323 21.60 -0.31 3.84
N PHE A 324 20.32 0.03 3.69
CA PHE A 324 19.61 -0.09 2.40
C PHE A 324 20.31 0.71 1.30
N CYS A 325 20.67 1.97 1.58
CA CYS A 325 21.35 2.80 0.61
C CYS A 325 22.75 2.29 0.24
N LYS A 326 23.53 1.81 1.22
CA LYS A 326 24.82 1.16 0.99
C LYS A 326 24.68 -0.10 0.14
N LEU A 327 23.64 -0.90 0.38
CA LEU A 327 23.35 -2.08 -0.44
C LEU A 327 23.13 -1.69 -1.90
N MET A 328 22.29 -0.70 -2.15
CA MET A 328 22.07 -0.21 -3.52
C MET A 328 23.36 0.38 -4.11
N ALA A 329 24.16 1.08 -3.30
CA ALA A 329 25.41 1.69 -3.71
C ALA A 329 26.48 0.69 -4.21
N THR A 330 26.31 -0.62 -3.93
CA THR A 330 27.19 -1.66 -4.50
C THR A 330 27.17 -1.70 -6.04
N GLN A 331 26.15 -1.12 -6.67
CA GLN A 331 26.04 -0.97 -8.12
C GLN A 331 26.21 0.49 -8.59
N TYR A 332 26.48 1.42 -7.69
CA TYR A 332 26.53 2.85 -7.99
C TYR A 332 27.88 3.28 -8.54
N GLN A 333 27.84 3.90 -9.72
CA GLN A 333 29.02 4.50 -10.36
C GLN A 333 28.89 6.02 -10.51
N GLY A 334 27.68 6.56 -10.39
CA GLY A 334 27.38 7.98 -10.63
C GLY A 334 27.50 8.39 -12.10
N GLY A 335 27.13 9.64 -12.40
CA GLY A 335 27.32 10.24 -13.72
C GLY A 335 26.50 9.60 -14.85
N GLN A 336 27.15 9.46 -16.01
CA GLN A 336 26.57 8.93 -17.26
C GLN A 336 27.09 7.52 -17.54
N LEU A 337 26.37 6.77 -18.36
CA LEU A 337 26.89 5.54 -18.95
C LEU A 337 28.10 5.86 -19.82
N SER A 338 29.11 4.99 -19.79
CA SER A 338 30.30 5.14 -20.61
C SER A 338 29.97 5.03 -22.11
N GLU A 339 30.80 5.63 -22.96
CA GLU A 339 30.68 5.51 -24.42
C GLU A 339 30.60 4.04 -24.89
N SER A 340 31.35 3.14 -24.26
CA SER A 340 31.28 1.71 -24.54
C SER A 340 29.93 1.07 -24.18
N GLU A 341 29.32 1.49 -23.07
CA GLU A 341 28.01 0.99 -22.65
C GLU A 341 26.90 1.53 -23.56
N ILE A 342 26.95 2.82 -23.92
CA ILE A 342 26.02 3.43 -24.87
C ILE A 342 26.14 2.72 -26.23
N LYS A 343 27.36 2.56 -26.75
CA LYS A 343 27.61 1.83 -28.00
C LYS A 343 27.08 0.39 -27.93
N ASN A 344 27.27 -0.31 -26.81
CA ASN A 344 26.72 -1.65 -26.65
C ASN A 344 25.18 -1.67 -26.74
N LEU A 345 24.49 -0.69 -26.14
CA LEU A 345 23.02 -0.58 -26.26
C LEU A 345 22.57 -0.29 -27.70
N GLU A 346 23.36 0.46 -28.47
CA GLU A 346 23.13 0.70 -29.91
C GLU A 346 23.35 -0.56 -30.74
N ASP A 347 24.46 -1.28 -30.52
CA ASP A 347 24.81 -2.53 -31.21
C ASP A 347 23.75 -3.62 -30.95
N LEU A 348 23.15 -3.60 -29.77
CA LEU A 348 22.04 -4.48 -29.37
C LEU A 348 20.67 -3.98 -29.85
N CYS A 349 20.60 -2.86 -30.56
CA CYS A 349 19.37 -2.20 -31.01
C CYS A 349 18.42 -1.81 -29.87
N THR A 350 18.88 -1.77 -28.62
CA THR A 350 18.10 -1.27 -27.48
C THR A 350 17.88 0.23 -27.61
N LEU A 351 18.91 0.93 -28.11
CA LEU A 351 18.86 2.31 -28.57
C LEU A 351 18.88 2.37 -30.12
N PRO A 352 18.31 3.42 -30.73
CA PRO A 352 18.60 3.78 -32.11
C PRO A 352 20.09 4.11 -32.30
N SER A 353 20.56 4.12 -33.55
CA SER A 353 21.94 4.51 -33.88
C SER A 353 22.30 5.89 -33.33
N ALA A 354 23.60 6.14 -33.07
CA ALA A 354 24.11 7.41 -32.54
C ALA A 354 23.57 8.68 -33.23
N SER A 355 23.32 8.63 -34.54
CA SER A 355 22.78 9.75 -35.32
C SER A 355 21.29 10.05 -35.10
N LYS A 356 20.57 9.16 -34.41
CA LYS A 356 19.12 9.25 -34.19
C LYS A 356 18.77 9.45 -32.72
N ASN A 357 19.59 8.93 -31.80
CA ASN A 357 19.35 9.09 -30.37
C ASN A 357 19.97 10.40 -29.83
N LYS A 358 19.54 10.82 -28.63
CA LYS A 358 20.03 12.03 -27.93
C LYS A 358 21.11 11.74 -26.90
N TRP A 359 21.54 10.49 -26.73
CA TRP A 359 22.37 10.06 -25.61
C TRP A 359 23.82 10.58 -25.71
N HIS A 360 24.28 10.86 -26.93
CA HIS A 360 25.59 11.47 -27.22
C HIS A 360 25.59 13.00 -27.18
N SER A 361 24.41 13.64 -27.30
CA SER A 361 24.28 15.10 -27.42
C SER A 361 23.69 15.76 -26.18
N ASP A 362 22.95 15.01 -25.36
CA ASP A 362 22.32 15.49 -24.15
C ASP A 362 22.53 14.52 -22.96
N PRO A 363 23.35 14.90 -21.97
CA PRO A 363 23.71 14.04 -20.84
C PRO A 363 22.52 13.68 -19.93
N ARG A 364 21.39 14.39 -20.05
CA ARG A 364 20.17 14.10 -19.29
C ARG A 364 19.51 12.78 -19.73
N TYR A 365 19.83 12.29 -20.93
CA TYR A 365 19.28 11.04 -21.47
C TYR A 365 20.11 9.81 -21.10
N SER A 366 21.43 9.95 -20.99
CA SER A 366 22.42 8.86 -20.82
C SER A 366 22.84 8.60 -19.37
N ARG A 367 22.08 9.10 -18.38
CA ARG A 367 22.36 8.91 -16.95
C ARG A 367 22.56 7.45 -16.57
N ASN A 368 23.60 7.17 -15.81
CA ASN A 368 23.78 5.89 -15.15
C ASN A 368 23.02 5.90 -13.82
N ASN A 369 21.85 5.27 -13.81
CA ASN A 369 21.01 5.19 -12.62
C ASN A 369 21.18 3.88 -11.83
N ASN A 370 22.15 3.04 -12.19
CA ASN A 370 22.46 1.85 -11.41
C ASN A 370 22.93 2.24 -9.99
N GLY A 371 22.44 1.52 -9.00
CA GLY A 371 22.64 1.74 -7.58
C GLY A 371 21.97 2.98 -6.99
N LYS A 372 21.20 3.76 -7.76
CA LYS A 372 20.52 4.96 -7.25
C LYS A 372 19.24 4.63 -6.49
N ILE A 373 18.94 5.48 -5.51
CA ILE A 373 17.65 5.54 -4.82
C ILE A 373 17.11 6.96 -4.98
N TYR A 374 15.88 7.06 -5.46
CA TYR A 374 15.16 8.33 -5.53
C TYR A 374 14.09 8.38 -4.45
N ASN A 375 14.15 9.39 -3.58
CA ASN A 375 13.05 9.78 -2.70
C ASN A 375 12.20 10.83 -3.41
N TYR A 376 10.98 10.45 -3.80
CA TYR A 376 9.98 11.34 -4.36
C TYR A 376 9.04 11.73 -3.21
N PHE A 377 9.16 12.97 -2.74
CA PHE A 377 8.43 13.45 -1.58
C PHE A 377 7.47 14.60 -1.90
N CYS A 378 6.34 14.61 -1.20
CA CYS A 378 5.30 15.63 -1.34
C CYS A 378 5.04 16.31 0.02
N PRO A 379 5.47 17.57 0.21
CA PRO A 379 5.28 18.33 1.46
C PRO A 379 3.84 18.46 1.94
N VAL A 380 2.87 18.32 1.03
CA VAL A 380 1.43 18.45 1.31
C VAL A 380 0.71 17.10 1.39
N ASP A 381 1.45 15.98 1.43
CA ASP A 381 0.90 14.64 1.67
C ASP A 381 0.27 14.57 3.07
N GLY A 382 -1.06 14.55 3.13
CA GLY A 382 -1.87 14.47 4.34
C GLY A 382 -1.91 13.10 5.02
N THR A 383 -1.39 12.04 4.41
CA THR A 383 -1.30 10.71 5.04
C THR A 383 0.04 10.52 5.73
N VAL A 384 1.13 10.83 5.02
CA VAL A 384 2.49 10.57 5.53
C VAL A 384 2.97 11.68 6.46
N SER A 385 2.33 12.86 6.43
CA SER A 385 2.57 13.96 7.37
C SER A 385 1.83 13.84 8.71
N LEU A 386 0.98 12.83 8.90
CA LEU A 386 0.32 12.57 10.18
C LEU A 386 1.34 12.48 11.32
N GLN A 387 1.01 13.03 12.49
CA GLN A 387 1.96 13.18 13.61
C GLN A 387 2.60 11.87 14.08
N ASN A 388 1.87 10.76 13.96
CA ASN A 388 2.31 9.40 14.29
C ASN A 388 3.06 8.68 13.15
N VAL A 389 3.11 9.25 11.94
CA VAL A 389 3.81 8.67 10.78
C VAL A 389 5.09 9.47 10.51
N LYS A 390 4.93 10.72 10.05
CA LYS A 390 6.02 11.63 9.64
C LYS A 390 7.14 10.93 8.84
N GLY A 391 6.76 10.19 7.79
CA GLY A 391 7.72 9.48 6.94
C GLY A 391 8.59 10.42 6.08
N PHE A 392 9.71 9.95 5.55
CA PHE A 392 10.54 10.79 4.68
C PHE A 392 9.89 11.09 3.31
N GLY A 393 8.78 10.45 2.98
CA GLY A 393 7.99 10.68 1.76
C GLY A 393 7.11 11.93 1.77
N TRP A 394 6.90 12.58 2.92
CA TRP A 394 6.35 13.94 2.98
C TRP A 394 7.43 14.98 3.29
N ARG A 395 8.38 14.60 4.16
CA ARG A 395 9.42 15.49 4.71
C ARG A 395 10.60 15.72 3.76
N GLY A 396 11.04 14.67 3.07
CA GLY A 396 12.41 14.57 2.57
C GLY A 396 13.39 14.10 3.65
N VAL A 397 14.52 13.54 3.22
CA VAL A 397 15.64 13.12 4.06
C VAL A 397 16.51 14.34 4.34
N PRO A 398 16.74 14.69 5.62
CA PRO A 398 17.55 15.86 5.97
C PRO A 398 19.03 15.66 5.64
N GLN A 399 19.72 16.79 5.46
CA GLN A 399 21.08 16.85 4.93
C GLN A 399 22.13 16.28 5.88
N ASP A 400 21.87 16.27 7.18
CA ASP A 400 22.72 15.61 8.18
C ASP A 400 22.86 14.10 7.94
N ILE A 401 21.80 13.46 7.43
CA ILE A 401 21.76 12.07 6.99
C ILE A 401 22.18 11.96 5.52
N ALA A 402 21.54 12.72 4.63
CA ALA A 402 21.66 12.57 3.18
C ALA A 402 23.08 12.82 2.66
N LYS A 403 23.85 13.73 3.28
CA LYS A 403 25.24 14.03 2.88
C LYS A 403 26.18 12.82 2.90
N ASN A 404 25.85 11.79 3.67
CA ASN A 404 26.65 10.57 3.79
C ASN A 404 26.18 9.45 2.85
N ILE A 405 25.22 9.73 1.96
CA ILE A 405 24.58 8.76 1.08
C ILE A 405 24.70 9.25 -0.38
N PRO A 406 25.81 8.94 -1.08
CA PRO A 406 26.10 9.53 -2.39
C PRO A 406 25.14 9.09 -3.51
N ASN A 407 24.42 7.99 -3.31
CA ASN A 407 23.46 7.44 -4.27
C ASN A 407 21.99 7.78 -3.95
N LEU A 408 21.73 8.63 -2.95
CA LEU A 408 20.39 9.12 -2.62
C LEU A 408 20.09 10.43 -3.38
N PHE A 409 19.02 10.41 -4.14
CA PHE A 409 18.51 11.54 -4.90
C PHE A 409 17.11 11.90 -4.42
N GLN A 410 16.82 13.20 -4.29
CA GLN A 410 15.56 13.68 -3.75
C GLN A 410 14.89 14.59 -4.77
N ARG A 411 13.62 14.31 -5.08
CA ARG A 411 12.75 15.18 -5.87
C ARG A 411 11.55 15.58 -5.05
N VAL A 412 11.28 16.87 -5.04
CA VAL A 412 10.11 17.43 -4.38
C VAL A 412 8.99 17.65 -5.40
N PHE A 413 7.78 17.30 -5.00
CA PHE A 413 6.56 17.53 -5.76
C PHE A 413 5.61 18.30 -4.86
N TYR A 414 5.24 19.52 -5.25
CA TYR A 414 4.33 20.36 -4.49
C TYR A 414 3.49 21.19 -5.46
N GLN A 415 2.34 21.65 -4.99
CA GLN A 415 1.40 22.41 -5.81
C GLN A 415 2.07 23.62 -6.47
N HIS A 416 1.80 23.84 -7.76
CA HIS A 416 2.42 24.89 -8.59
C HIS A 416 3.94 24.79 -8.74
N GLY A 417 4.56 23.75 -8.17
CA GLY A 417 5.99 23.54 -8.17
C GLY A 417 6.52 23.08 -9.51
N VAL A 418 7.62 23.69 -9.97
CA VAL A 418 8.30 23.25 -11.20
C VAL A 418 9.25 22.10 -10.87
N VAL A 419 8.95 20.91 -11.39
CA VAL A 419 9.75 19.71 -11.22
C VAL A 419 10.78 19.59 -12.35
N GLY A 420 11.97 19.13 -11.99
CA GLY A 420 13.04 18.81 -12.95
C GLY A 420 14.03 19.92 -13.25
N LYS A 421 14.00 21.02 -12.50
CA LYS A 421 15.04 22.06 -12.58
C LYS A 421 16.41 21.48 -12.24
N LYS A 422 17.47 22.15 -12.70
CA LYS A 422 18.83 21.85 -12.28
C LYS A 422 18.94 21.99 -10.76
N PRO A 423 19.49 20.99 -10.04
CA PRO A 423 19.59 21.03 -8.59
C PRO A 423 20.50 22.17 -8.12
N THR A 424 20.22 22.67 -6.92
CA THR A 424 20.98 23.70 -6.22
C THR A 424 21.45 23.16 -4.87
N ASP A 425 22.53 23.72 -4.31
CA ASP A 425 22.99 23.39 -2.95
C ASP A 425 22.17 24.09 -1.84
N GLU A 426 21.16 24.88 -2.23
CA GLU A 426 20.27 25.56 -1.30
C GLU A 426 19.20 24.61 -0.74
N PRO A 427 18.92 24.68 0.58
CA PRO A 427 17.82 23.94 1.17
C PRO A 427 16.46 24.32 0.57
N PHE A 428 15.64 23.30 0.34
CA PHE A 428 14.27 23.48 -0.09
C PHE A 428 13.46 24.19 0.99
N VAL A 429 12.68 25.17 0.55
CA VAL A 429 11.68 25.87 1.35
C VAL A 429 10.38 25.78 0.58
N LEU A 430 9.34 25.21 1.20
CA LEU A 430 8.01 25.19 0.62
C LEU A 430 7.51 26.64 0.47
N PRO A 431 7.10 27.09 -0.74
CA PRO A 431 6.49 28.40 -0.90
C PRO A 431 5.23 28.54 -0.04
N TRP A 432 4.89 29.78 0.33
CA TRP A 432 3.64 30.05 1.02
C TRP A 432 2.46 29.64 0.13
N ALA A 433 1.54 28.89 0.70
CA ALA A 433 0.29 28.52 0.06
C ALA A 433 -0.56 29.77 -0.23
N GLY A 434 -1.18 29.81 -1.40
CA GLY A 434 -2.22 30.77 -1.75
C GLY A 434 -3.51 30.54 -0.96
N GLU A 435 -4.47 31.45 -1.11
CA GLU A 435 -5.78 31.37 -0.43
C GLU A 435 -6.60 30.15 -0.88
N ASP A 436 -6.44 29.73 -2.15
CA ASP A 436 -7.15 28.60 -2.77
C ASP A 436 -6.31 27.30 -2.85
N ASP A 437 -5.09 27.30 -2.30
CA ASP A 437 -4.21 26.14 -2.32
C ASP A 437 -4.66 25.09 -1.31
N PHE A 438 -4.34 23.82 -1.61
CA PHE A 438 -4.69 22.71 -0.74
C PHE A 438 -4.07 22.85 0.65
N THR A 439 -4.86 22.61 1.70
CA THR A 439 -4.37 22.56 3.08
C THR A 439 -4.79 21.27 3.77
N THR A 440 -3.87 20.70 4.54
CA THR A 440 -4.13 19.52 5.37
C THR A 440 -4.84 19.92 6.66
N THR A 441 -5.53 18.99 7.31
CA THR A 441 -6.29 19.26 8.53
C THR A 441 -5.38 19.69 9.70
N PHE A 442 -5.68 20.86 10.28
CA PHE A 442 -4.94 21.40 11.42
C PHE A 442 -5.00 20.47 12.64
N GLY A 443 -3.88 20.31 13.34
CA GLY A 443 -3.78 19.50 14.56
C GLY A 443 -3.54 18.00 14.33
N MET A 444 -4.04 17.41 13.22
CA MET A 444 -3.76 16.02 12.85
C MET A 444 -2.48 15.88 12.01
N ASN A 445 -2.24 16.84 11.12
CA ASN A 445 -1.10 16.86 10.22
C ASN A 445 0.03 17.75 10.73
N SER A 446 1.24 17.40 10.30
CA SER A 446 2.42 18.23 10.52
C SER A 446 2.53 19.26 9.39
N TYR A 447 2.81 20.51 9.73
CA TYR A 447 3.09 21.54 8.73
C TYR A 447 4.55 21.46 8.25
N TYR A 448 4.77 21.63 6.95
CA TYR A 448 6.11 21.63 6.39
C TYR A 448 6.83 22.96 6.68
N SER A 449 7.76 22.93 7.63
CA SER A 449 8.55 24.12 8.04
C SER A 449 10.07 23.89 7.95
N TYR A 450 10.48 22.77 7.38
CA TYR A 450 11.88 22.36 7.30
C TYR A 450 12.68 23.22 6.32
N ARG A 451 13.97 23.39 6.62
CA ARG A 451 14.96 24.09 5.79
C ARG A 451 16.30 23.34 5.77
N ASP A 452 16.23 22.02 5.82
CA ASP A 452 17.38 21.12 5.98
C ASP A 452 17.43 20.01 4.92
N VAL A 453 16.58 20.08 3.89
CA VAL A 453 16.52 19.09 2.80
C VAL A 453 17.08 19.71 1.52
N ILE A 454 18.09 19.07 0.91
CA ILE A 454 18.59 19.45 -0.42
C ILE A 454 17.86 18.62 -1.48
N VAL A 455 17.25 19.31 -2.45
CA VAL A 455 16.64 18.68 -3.64
C VAL A 455 17.73 18.50 -4.70
N ASN A 456 18.42 17.37 -4.63
CA ASN A 456 19.54 17.01 -5.51
C ASN A 456 19.13 16.15 -6.71
N GLY A 457 17.82 15.92 -6.94
CA GLY A 457 17.31 15.21 -8.10
C GLY A 457 17.78 15.85 -9.42
N GLU A 458 18.31 15.03 -10.32
CA GLU A 458 19.04 15.52 -11.49
C GLU A 458 18.12 16.18 -12.54
N GLU A 459 18.59 17.21 -13.25
CA GLU A 459 17.80 18.02 -14.20
C GLU A 459 17.00 17.20 -15.24
N LEU A 460 15.70 17.39 -15.40
CA LEU A 460 14.95 16.67 -16.43
C LEU A 460 15.14 17.32 -17.81
N PRO A 461 15.06 16.57 -18.92
CA PRO A 461 15.09 17.17 -20.26
C PRO A 461 13.98 18.21 -20.48
N GLU A 462 12.83 17.96 -19.86
CA GLU A 462 11.65 18.79 -19.88
C GLU A 462 11.12 18.93 -18.45
N THR A 463 11.04 20.18 -17.98
CA THR A 463 10.42 20.49 -16.69
C THR A 463 8.91 20.58 -16.83
N PHE A 464 8.18 20.31 -15.75
CA PHE A 464 6.72 20.45 -15.72
C PHE A 464 6.25 21.05 -14.40
N ILE A 465 5.08 21.68 -14.42
CA ILE A 465 4.41 22.13 -13.20
C ILE A 465 3.65 20.95 -12.63
N PHE A 466 3.92 20.62 -11.37
CA PHE A 466 3.22 19.55 -10.68
C PHE A 466 1.85 20.03 -10.23
N LYS A 467 0.85 19.18 -10.45
CA LYS A 467 -0.52 19.36 -9.98
C LYS A 467 -0.88 18.27 -8.97
N LEU A 468 -1.65 18.67 -7.98
CA LEU A 468 -2.26 17.80 -6.98
C LEU A 468 -3.45 17.04 -7.56
N MET A 469 -3.85 15.96 -6.88
CA MET A 469 -5.06 15.23 -7.25
C MET A 469 -6.28 16.09 -6.96
N GLY A 470 -7.19 16.13 -7.92
CA GLY A 470 -8.41 16.94 -7.85
C GLY A 470 -8.16 18.45 -7.93
N GLU A 471 -6.95 18.92 -8.24
CA GLU A 471 -6.68 20.37 -8.35
C GLU A 471 -7.50 21.04 -9.45
N ASP A 472 -7.74 20.31 -10.54
CA ASP A 472 -8.55 20.77 -11.68
C ASP A 472 -10.05 20.45 -11.50
N ASN A 473 -10.48 19.94 -10.33
CA ASN A 473 -11.90 19.70 -10.03
C ASN A 473 -12.56 21.04 -9.72
N HIS A 474 -13.59 21.40 -10.48
CA HIS A 474 -14.28 22.69 -10.38
C HIS A 474 -15.78 22.49 -10.62
N PRO A 475 -16.65 23.42 -10.16
CA PRO A 475 -18.09 23.25 -10.32
C PRO A 475 -18.51 23.29 -11.78
N ASP A 476 -18.91 22.14 -12.34
CA ASP A 476 -19.46 22.01 -13.67
C ASP A 476 -20.94 21.54 -13.70
N ASN A 477 -21.55 21.34 -12.53
CA ASN A 477 -22.95 20.92 -12.33
C ASN A 477 -23.26 19.52 -12.89
N ASP A 478 -22.26 18.68 -13.11
CA ASP A 478 -22.45 17.28 -13.50
C ASP A 478 -22.26 16.38 -12.26
N PRO A 479 -23.31 15.71 -11.76
CA PRO A 479 -23.22 14.84 -10.59
C PRO A 479 -22.30 13.62 -10.76
N SER A 480 -21.83 13.34 -11.98
CA SER A 480 -20.85 12.28 -12.25
C SER A 480 -19.40 12.75 -12.14
N THR A 481 -19.18 14.06 -11.97
CA THR A 481 -17.89 14.69 -11.75
C THR A 481 -17.89 15.41 -10.40
N CYS A 482 -16.83 15.23 -9.61
CA CYS A 482 -16.76 15.94 -8.35
C CYS A 482 -16.47 17.42 -8.59
N ASP A 483 -17.43 18.26 -8.24
CA ASP A 483 -17.45 19.71 -8.47
C ASP A 483 -16.52 20.52 -7.54
N THR A 484 -16.01 19.92 -6.46
CA THR A 484 -15.20 20.63 -5.46
C THR A 484 -13.71 20.32 -5.63
N PRO A 485 -12.83 21.34 -5.70
CA PRO A 485 -11.39 21.14 -5.75
C PRO A 485 -10.91 20.21 -4.64
N TYR A 486 -10.05 19.28 -5.00
CA TYR A 486 -9.46 18.28 -4.10
C TYR A 486 -10.45 17.32 -3.43
N GLU A 487 -11.68 17.22 -3.91
CA GLU A 487 -12.64 16.19 -3.48
C GLU A 487 -12.97 15.27 -4.65
N THR A 488 -13.42 14.07 -4.34
CA THR A 488 -14.01 13.15 -5.30
C THR A 488 -15.21 12.45 -4.69
N ASP A 489 -16.21 12.17 -5.51
CA ASP A 489 -17.21 11.19 -5.12
C ASP A 489 -16.53 9.82 -5.01
N ILE A 490 -17.05 9.02 -4.08
CA ILE A 490 -16.64 7.64 -3.97
C ILE A 490 -17.17 6.93 -5.21
N ASP A 491 -16.26 6.43 -6.05
CA ASP A 491 -16.62 5.62 -7.21
C ASP A 491 -17.54 4.47 -6.77
N GLU A 492 -18.65 4.29 -7.49
CA GLU A 492 -19.65 3.27 -7.18
C GLU A 492 -19.08 1.86 -7.18
N ASP A 493 -17.98 1.64 -7.90
CA ASP A 493 -17.31 0.35 -8.09
C ASP A 493 -16.00 0.24 -7.26
N SER A 494 -15.64 1.27 -6.47
CA SER A 494 -14.42 1.27 -5.64
C SER A 494 -14.63 0.54 -4.30
N PRO A 495 -13.60 -0.17 -3.78
CA PRO A 495 -13.64 -0.72 -2.42
C PRO A 495 -13.88 0.31 -1.32
N ASP A 496 -13.62 1.59 -1.57
CA ASP A 496 -13.88 2.65 -0.59
C ASP A 496 -15.39 2.80 -0.31
N LYS A 497 -16.26 2.48 -1.28
CA LYS A 497 -17.72 2.39 -1.08
C LYS A 497 -18.07 1.28 -0.11
N VAL A 498 -17.50 0.09 -0.32
CA VAL A 498 -17.69 -1.07 0.56
C VAL A 498 -17.24 -0.75 1.98
N ILE A 499 -16.08 -0.11 2.11
CA ILE A 499 -15.54 0.28 3.42
C ILE A 499 -16.45 1.31 4.10
N SER A 500 -16.88 2.35 3.37
CA SER A 500 -17.81 3.37 3.86
C SER A 500 -19.13 2.77 4.31
N TYR A 501 -19.72 1.93 3.48
CA TYR A 501 -20.96 1.23 3.76
C TYR A 501 -20.85 0.37 5.03
N SER A 502 -19.83 -0.48 5.13
CA SER A 502 -19.63 -1.35 6.28
C SER A 502 -19.36 -0.57 7.58
N ALA A 503 -18.62 0.53 7.48
CA ALA A 503 -18.38 1.44 8.60
C ALA A 503 -19.67 2.12 9.09
N LYS A 504 -20.51 2.61 8.16
CA LYS A 504 -21.83 3.18 8.47
C LYS A 504 -22.75 2.15 9.09
N ALA A 505 -22.77 0.93 8.55
CA ALA A 505 -23.55 -0.18 9.10
C ALA A 505 -23.18 -0.50 10.55
N ASN A 506 -21.89 -0.42 10.88
CA ASN A 506 -21.43 -0.65 12.24
C ASN A 506 -21.68 0.54 13.20
N ALA A 507 -21.53 1.77 12.71
CA ALA A 507 -21.52 2.97 13.55
C ALA A 507 -22.90 3.62 13.74
N ILE A 508 -23.78 3.53 12.74
CA ILE A 508 -25.08 4.21 12.76
C ILE A 508 -26.05 3.51 13.72
N SER A 509 -26.74 4.30 14.53
CA SER A 509 -27.74 3.82 15.48
C SER A 509 -28.89 3.11 14.76
N ARG A 510 -29.21 1.89 15.20
CA ARG A 510 -30.40 1.12 14.78
C ARG A 510 -31.71 1.69 15.27
N THR A 511 -31.64 2.66 16.17
CA THR A 511 -32.79 3.34 16.75
C THR A 511 -32.82 4.79 16.38
N ASP A 512 -34.01 5.33 16.24
CA ASP A 512 -34.25 6.77 16.15
C ASP A 512 -35.23 7.18 17.24
N LYS A 513 -35.22 8.47 17.60
CA LYS A 513 -36.05 9.02 18.65
C LYS A 513 -36.59 10.39 18.27
N ALA A 514 -37.84 10.62 18.63
CA ALA A 514 -38.48 11.91 18.50
C ALA A 514 -39.35 12.21 19.71
N VAL A 515 -39.51 13.50 19.97
CA VAL A 515 -40.44 14.00 20.98
C VAL A 515 -41.68 14.52 20.25
N TYR A 516 -42.85 14.01 20.65
CA TYR A 516 -44.15 14.44 20.14
C TYR A 516 -44.93 15.14 21.24
N SER A 517 -45.70 16.17 20.88
CA SER A 517 -46.64 16.77 21.82
C SER A 517 -47.78 15.80 22.12
N LEU A 518 -48.14 15.67 23.40
CA LEU A 518 -49.30 14.90 23.83
C LEU A 518 -50.50 15.82 24.05
N ASP A 519 -51.67 15.42 23.57
CA ASP A 519 -52.90 16.08 23.96
C ASP A 519 -53.29 15.77 25.43
N LYS A 520 -54.24 16.53 25.96
CA LYS A 520 -54.68 16.42 27.36
C LYS A 520 -55.35 15.08 27.69
N TYR A 521 -55.82 14.33 26.68
CA TYR A 521 -56.59 13.10 26.83
C TYR A 521 -55.76 11.83 26.59
N SER A 522 -54.54 11.98 26.08
CA SER A 522 -53.60 10.90 25.81
C SER A 522 -52.81 10.55 27.07
N TYR A 523 -52.89 9.29 27.49
CA TYR A 523 -52.28 8.75 28.72
C TYR A 523 -52.47 9.65 29.96
N PRO A 524 -53.69 10.08 30.30
CA PRO A 524 -53.95 11.08 31.34
C PRO A 524 -53.43 10.68 32.73
N GLU A 525 -53.24 9.39 32.96
CA GLU A 525 -52.69 8.79 34.18
C GLU A 525 -51.16 8.90 34.31
N LEU A 526 -50.43 9.09 33.20
CA LEU A 526 -48.96 9.06 33.18
C LEU A 526 -48.35 10.46 33.37
N ARG A 527 -47.47 10.62 34.38
CA ARG A 527 -46.75 11.87 34.64
C ARG A 527 -45.42 11.93 33.87
N PRO A 528 -44.82 13.12 33.63
CA PRO A 528 -43.46 13.21 33.12
C PRO A 528 -42.49 12.32 33.90
N GLY A 529 -41.68 11.54 33.19
CA GLY A 529 -40.81 10.49 33.72
C GLY A 529 -41.41 9.08 33.68
N SER A 530 -42.71 8.92 33.40
CA SER A 530 -43.35 7.59 33.29
C SER A 530 -42.97 6.91 31.98
N VAL A 531 -42.56 5.64 32.06
CA VAL A 531 -42.24 4.80 30.90
C VAL A 531 -43.49 4.07 30.43
N LEU A 532 -43.69 3.97 29.13
CA LEU A 532 -44.82 3.26 28.52
C LEU A 532 -44.69 1.75 28.76
N ASN A 533 -45.82 1.08 29.01
CA ASN A 533 -45.88 -0.37 29.07
C ASN A 533 -46.05 -1.01 27.69
N ASP A 534 -45.91 -2.34 27.59
CA ASP A 534 -45.94 -3.08 26.33
C ASP A 534 -47.21 -2.84 25.50
N SER A 535 -48.38 -2.73 26.13
CA SER A 535 -49.63 -2.46 25.41
C SER A 535 -49.66 -1.05 24.83
N GLN A 536 -49.13 -0.07 25.56
CA GLN A 536 -49.03 1.32 25.10
C GLN A 536 -47.99 1.46 23.98
N LEU A 537 -46.84 0.78 24.10
CA LEU A 537 -45.83 0.71 23.03
C LEU A 537 -46.40 0.08 21.75
N ALA A 538 -47.25 -0.95 21.88
CA ALA A 538 -47.92 -1.58 20.74
C ALA A 538 -48.91 -0.64 20.04
N ILE A 539 -49.68 0.16 20.80
CA ILE A 539 -50.58 1.18 20.25
C ILE A 539 -49.78 2.23 19.48
N GLU A 540 -48.75 2.81 20.10
CA GLU A 540 -47.90 3.81 19.44
C GLU A 540 -47.20 3.24 18.19
N SER A 541 -46.87 1.93 18.22
CA SER A 541 -46.26 1.26 17.07
C SER A 541 -47.20 1.15 15.87
N ILE A 542 -48.47 0.83 16.12
CA ILE A 542 -49.50 0.75 15.08
C ILE A 542 -49.81 2.15 14.53
N ASP A 543 -50.08 3.11 15.41
CA ASP A 543 -50.48 4.47 15.02
C ASP A 543 -49.40 5.17 14.21
N ARG A 544 -48.13 4.96 14.57
CA ARG A 544 -46.99 5.60 13.91
C ARG A 544 -46.38 4.75 12.79
N LYS A 545 -46.86 3.52 12.60
CA LYS A 545 -46.30 2.54 11.66
C LYS A 545 -44.80 2.34 11.84
N LYS A 546 -44.36 2.27 13.10
CA LYS A 546 -42.95 2.13 13.51
C LYS A 546 -42.84 1.11 14.63
N GLN A 547 -41.74 0.37 14.71
CA GLN A 547 -41.54 -0.56 15.83
C GLN A 547 -41.02 0.20 17.06
N ILE A 548 -41.93 0.74 17.88
CA ILE A 548 -41.55 1.46 19.11
C ILE A 548 -41.05 0.44 20.14
N ILE A 549 -39.85 0.67 20.68
CA ILE A 549 -39.21 -0.21 21.67
C ILE A 549 -39.07 0.44 23.05
N TYR A 550 -39.21 1.77 23.11
CA TYR A 550 -39.16 2.52 24.35
C TYR A 550 -39.93 3.82 24.21
N GLY A 551 -40.62 4.22 25.29
CA GLY A 551 -41.38 5.45 25.32
C GLY A 551 -41.37 6.03 26.73
N VAL A 552 -41.16 7.33 26.86
CA VAL A 552 -41.21 8.04 28.14
C VAL A 552 -41.95 9.36 28.00
N ILE A 553 -42.82 9.66 28.96
CA ILE A 553 -43.51 10.95 29.03
C ILE A 553 -42.49 12.02 29.43
N THR A 554 -42.41 13.10 28.69
CA THR A 554 -41.49 14.24 28.90
C THR A 554 -42.26 15.54 29.11
N GLY A 555 -41.56 16.63 29.41
CA GLY A 555 -42.16 17.94 29.61
C GLY A 555 -42.63 18.18 31.04
N THR A 556 -43.67 19.02 31.20
CA THR A 556 -44.22 19.44 32.49
C THR A 556 -45.66 18.97 32.65
N VAL A 557 -46.27 19.22 33.81
CA VAL A 557 -47.69 18.89 34.05
C VAL A 557 -48.63 19.70 33.15
N SER A 558 -48.23 20.91 32.75
CA SER A 558 -49.01 21.79 31.87
C SER A 558 -48.75 21.57 30.38
N ASP A 559 -47.51 21.21 30.00
CA ASP A 559 -47.11 20.91 28.61
C ASP A 559 -46.43 19.55 28.55
N ARG A 560 -47.21 18.51 28.21
CA ARG A 560 -46.75 17.13 28.16
C ARG A 560 -46.26 16.77 26.77
N GLY A 561 -45.14 16.05 26.72
CA GLY A 561 -44.63 15.40 25.52
C GLY A 561 -44.46 13.90 25.73
N ILE A 562 -44.24 13.18 24.64
CA ILE A 562 -43.81 11.79 24.65
C ILE A 562 -42.56 11.64 23.81
N GLN A 563 -41.48 11.18 24.43
CA GLN A 563 -40.30 10.75 23.70
C GLN A 563 -40.45 9.28 23.38
N LEU A 564 -40.49 8.95 22.09
CA LEU A 564 -40.53 7.58 21.61
C LEU A 564 -39.20 7.24 20.96
N THR A 565 -38.73 6.02 21.18
CA THR A 565 -37.57 5.43 20.51
C THR A 565 -38.05 4.19 19.77
N TRP A 566 -37.72 4.10 18.49
CA TRP A 566 -38.13 3.00 17.62
C TRP A 566 -36.95 2.42 16.87
N LEU A 567 -37.11 1.18 16.41
CA LEU A 567 -36.16 0.55 15.50
C LEU A 567 -36.39 1.08 14.09
N LYS A 568 -35.31 1.53 13.45
CA LYS A 568 -35.32 1.89 12.02
C LYS A 568 -35.63 0.64 11.18
N THR A 569 -36.35 0.81 10.08
CA THR A 569 -36.55 -0.29 9.13
C THR A 569 -35.24 -0.63 8.41
N ARG A 570 -35.18 -1.81 7.78
CA ARG A 570 -34.01 -2.16 6.96
C ARG A 570 -33.81 -1.15 5.82
N GLU A 571 -34.90 -0.73 5.17
CA GLU A 571 -34.85 0.24 4.08
C GLU A 571 -34.33 1.62 4.54
N GLU A 572 -34.73 2.07 5.73
CA GLU A 572 -34.20 3.32 6.33
C GLU A 572 -32.70 3.22 6.62
N LEU A 573 -32.25 2.07 7.13
CA LEU A 573 -30.83 1.82 7.40
C LEU A 573 -30.00 1.74 6.12
N GLU A 574 -30.44 0.97 5.12
CA GLU A 574 -29.76 0.84 3.82
C GLU A 574 -29.55 2.20 3.17
N LYS A 575 -30.60 3.03 3.14
CA LYS A 575 -30.51 4.38 2.57
C LYS A 575 -29.48 5.26 3.28
N GLU A 576 -29.30 5.09 4.59
CA GLU A 576 -28.27 5.80 5.34
C GLU A 576 -26.87 5.22 5.11
N TRP A 577 -26.75 3.89 4.95
CA TRP A 577 -25.48 3.20 4.74
C TRP A 577 -24.93 3.40 3.30
N GLU A 578 -25.82 3.44 2.31
CA GLU A 578 -25.48 3.67 0.90
C GLU A 578 -25.12 5.12 0.59
N LYS A 579 -25.51 6.07 1.46
CA LYS A 579 -25.17 7.48 1.25
C LYS A 579 -23.65 7.61 1.12
N THR A 580 -23.16 8.13 0.01
CA THR A 580 -21.76 8.53 -0.14
C THR A 580 -21.67 10.04 0.11
N ASP A 581 -20.69 10.45 0.91
CA ASP A 581 -20.33 11.87 1.06
C ASP A 581 -18.99 12.05 0.32
N PRO A 582 -18.76 13.16 -0.41
CA PRO A 582 -17.50 13.38 -1.12
C PRO A 582 -16.30 13.19 -0.19
N VAL A 583 -15.25 12.57 -0.69
CA VAL A 583 -14.00 12.34 0.04
C VAL A 583 -12.90 13.27 -0.47
N GLY A 584 -12.30 13.99 0.48
CA GLY A 584 -11.13 14.82 0.20
C GLY A 584 -9.89 13.97 -0.13
N TYR A 585 -9.17 14.36 -1.17
CA TYR A 585 -7.87 13.78 -1.51
C TYR A 585 -6.84 14.13 -0.44
N SER A 586 -6.23 13.11 0.17
CA SER A 586 -5.12 13.27 1.11
C SER A 586 -3.80 13.69 0.44
N GLN A 587 -3.77 13.77 -0.89
CA GLN A 587 -2.59 14.03 -1.71
C GLN A 587 -1.46 13.00 -1.58
N HIS A 588 -1.74 11.85 -0.95
CA HIS A 588 -0.78 10.76 -0.73
C HIS A 588 -0.42 10.00 -2.01
N SER A 589 -1.27 10.05 -3.02
CA SER A 589 -1.04 9.37 -4.30
C SER A 589 -0.73 10.35 -5.44
N SER A 590 -0.59 11.65 -5.18
CA SER A 590 -0.55 12.67 -6.23
C SER A 590 0.64 12.53 -7.16
N ILE A 591 1.78 12.00 -6.68
CA ILE A 591 2.94 11.73 -7.54
C ILE A 591 2.65 10.59 -8.50
N VAL A 592 2.08 9.48 -8.02
CA VAL A 592 1.82 8.28 -8.84
C VAL A 592 0.56 8.42 -9.72
N ALA A 593 -0.40 9.25 -9.31
CA ALA A 593 -1.58 9.62 -10.08
C ALA A 593 -1.32 10.74 -11.10
N SER A 594 -0.19 11.45 -10.98
CA SER A 594 0.16 12.52 -11.92
C SER A 594 0.26 12.01 -13.35
N LYS A 595 -0.26 12.78 -14.30
CA LYS A 595 -0.05 12.55 -15.75
C LYS A 595 1.40 12.78 -16.18
N HIS A 596 2.13 13.64 -15.45
CA HIS A 596 3.46 14.09 -15.84
C HIS A 596 4.60 13.43 -15.07
N ALA A 597 4.43 13.13 -13.77
CA ALA A 597 5.52 12.58 -12.99
C ALA A 597 6.05 11.23 -13.53
N PRO A 598 5.20 10.26 -13.95
CA PRO A 598 5.70 9.01 -14.53
C PRO A 598 6.42 9.21 -15.87
N SER A 599 5.90 10.09 -16.74
CA SER A 599 6.41 10.32 -18.10
C SER A 599 7.62 11.25 -18.20
N HIS A 600 7.72 12.24 -17.30
CA HIS A 600 8.78 13.25 -17.37
C HIS A 600 9.88 13.01 -16.33
N ALA A 601 9.53 12.51 -15.13
CA ALA A 601 10.48 12.26 -14.05
C ALA A 601 10.85 10.78 -13.92
N MET A 602 9.89 9.90 -13.59
CA MET A 602 10.19 8.50 -13.27
C MET A 602 10.93 7.79 -14.39
N ALA A 603 10.46 7.90 -15.65
CA ALA A 603 11.10 7.27 -16.80
C ALA A 603 12.57 7.68 -17.02
N PHE A 604 12.96 8.90 -16.61
CA PHE A 604 14.34 9.41 -16.70
C PHE A 604 15.22 9.01 -15.51
N ASP A 605 14.60 8.59 -14.41
CA ASP A 605 15.27 8.14 -13.20
C ASP A 605 15.41 6.60 -13.13
N LEU A 606 14.75 5.87 -14.04
CA LEU A 606 14.99 4.43 -14.23
C LEU A 606 16.41 4.15 -14.73
N ALA A 607 17.02 3.05 -14.28
CA ALA A 607 18.19 2.47 -14.91
C ALA A 607 17.79 1.79 -16.23
N ILE A 608 18.63 1.96 -17.25
CA ILE A 608 18.44 1.40 -18.59
C ILE A 608 19.55 0.37 -18.86
N GLY A 609 19.16 -0.74 -19.48
CA GLY A 609 20.08 -1.78 -19.93
C GLY A 609 19.36 -2.85 -20.75
N GLN A 610 19.82 -4.09 -20.64
CA GLN A 610 19.12 -5.21 -21.28
C GLN A 610 18.02 -5.76 -20.37
N CYS A 611 16.91 -6.18 -20.97
CA CYS A 611 15.94 -7.09 -20.39
C CYS A 611 15.73 -8.28 -21.33
N LYS A 612 16.44 -9.37 -21.06
CA LYS A 612 16.33 -10.63 -21.80
C LYS A 612 15.10 -11.43 -21.37
N SER A 613 14.59 -11.20 -20.16
CA SER A 613 13.38 -11.84 -19.64
C SER A 613 12.19 -11.68 -20.57
N PHE A 614 12.03 -10.49 -21.16
CA PHE A 614 10.87 -10.12 -21.98
C PHE A 614 10.67 -11.07 -23.18
N ASP A 615 11.73 -11.35 -23.94
CA ASP A 615 11.65 -12.17 -25.15
C ASP A 615 12.05 -13.64 -24.91
N TYR A 616 12.54 -14.00 -23.71
CA TYR A 616 13.00 -15.35 -23.43
C TYR A 616 11.88 -16.39 -23.59
N GLN A 617 12.19 -17.44 -24.36
CA GLN A 617 11.23 -18.49 -24.75
C GLN A 617 9.95 -17.94 -25.41
N SER A 618 10.08 -16.84 -26.16
CA SER A 618 8.95 -16.14 -26.79
C SER A 618 7.94 -15.61 -25.76
N GLY A 619 8.46 -14.94 -24.74
CA GLY A 619 7.64 -14.29 -23.71
C GLY A 619 7.13 -15.19 -22.59
N LYS A 620 7.29 -16.51 -22.69
CA LYS A 620 6.79 -17.44 -21.65
C LYS A 620 7.34 -17.15 -20.26
N PHE A 621 8.62 -16.76 -20.18
CA PHE A 621 9.22 -16.41 -18.90
C PHE A 621 8.70 -15.07 -18.39
N TRP A 622 8.53 -14.08 -19.27
CA TRP A 622 7.89 -12.81 -18.92
C TRP A 622 6.47 -13.00 -18.36
N GLU A 623 5.64 -13.78 -19.04
CA GLU A 623 4.28 -14.10 -18.56
C GLU A 623 4.31 -14.82 -17.22
N ALA A 624 5.25 -15.75 -17.02
CA ALA A 624 5.42 -16.41 -15.73
C ALA A 624 5.82 -15.42 -14.61
N LEU A 625 6.60 -14.37 -14.92
CA LEU A 625 6.92 -13.30 -13.97
C LEU A 625 5.69 -12.44 -13.64
N LEU A 626 4.86 -12.09 -14.63
CA LEU A 626 3.59 -11.39 -14.42
C LEU A 626 2.66 -12.20 -13.49
N HIS A 627 2.49 -13.50 -13.75
CA HIS A 627 1.70 -14.38 -12.89
C HIS A 627 2.31 -14.54 -11.49
N ARG A 628 3.65 -14.54 -11.37
CA ARG A 628 4.33 -14.67 -10.07
C ARG A 628 4.17 -13.42 -9.20
N ALA A 629 4.15 -12.25 -9.82
CA ALA A 629 4.00 -10.96 -9.15
C ALA A 629 2.61 -10.77 -8.55
N ASP A 630 1.57 -11.38 -9.13
CA ASP A 630 0.20 -11.32 -8.63
C ASP A 630 -0.15 -12.48 -7.67
N TRP A 631 -0.32 -12.20 -6.38
CA TRP A 631 -0.65 -13.22 -5.38
C TRP A 631 -2.02 -13.89 -5.57
N ARG A 632 -2.92 -13.21 -6.29
CA ARG A 632 -4.29 -13.65 -6.54
C ARG A 632 -4.35 -14.64 -7.71
N ASP A 633 -3.30 -14.68 -8.53
CA ASP A 633 -3.28 -15.47 -9.75
C ASP A 633 -3.15 -16.97 -9.46
N SER A 634 -4.10 -17.76 -9.94
CA SER A 634 -4.05 -19.22 -9.84
C SER A 634 -2.86 -19.82 -10.60
N GLN A 635 -2.34 -19.11 -11.61
CA GLN A 635 -1.13 -19.48 -12.35
C GLN A 635 0.16 -19.03 -11.66
N ASN A 636 0.09 -18.41 -10.47
CA ASN A 636 1.28 -17.99 -9.75
C ASN A 636 2.23 -19.19 -9.50
N GLY A 637 3.47 -19.04 -9.94
CA GLY A 637 4.51 -20.06 -9.82
C GLY A 637 5.06 -20.23 -8.41
N TYR A 638 4.65 -19.40 -7.44
CA TYR A 638 5.05 -19.48 -6.04
C TYR A 638 3.95 -20.15 -5.22
N ALA A 639 4.17 -21.40 -4.82
CA ALA A 639 3.16 -22.25 -4.18
C ALA A 639 2.57 -21.63 -2.90
N GLU A 640 3.41 -21.03 -2.06
CA GLU A 640 2.98 -20.42 -0.80
C GLU A 640 2.07 -19.20 -1.01
N ALA A 641 2.27 -18.42 -2.09
CA ALA A 641 1.34 -17.32 -2.42
C ALA A 641 -0.04 -17.84 -2.77
N LYS A 642 -0.13 -18.90 -3.60
CA LYS A 642 -1.42 -19.51 -3.95
C LYS A 642 -2.12 -20.09 -2.73
N LYS A 643 -1.37 -20.79 -1.87
CA LYS A 643 -1.92 -21.34 -0.63
C LYS A 643 -2.46 -20.22 0.25
N TYR A 644 -1.68 -19.16 0.45
CA TYR A 644 -2.08 -18.02 1.26
C TYR A 644 -3.32 -17.31 0.69
N TYR A 645 -3.37 -17.01 -0.61
CA TYR A 645 -4.55 -16.38 -1.21
C TYR A 645 -5.81 -17.27 -1.15
N ASN A 646 -5.67 -18.58 -1.21
CA ASN A 646 -6.82 -19.48 -1.10
C ASN A 646 -7.30 -19.67 0.34
N THR A 647 -6.39 -19.68 1.33
CA THR A 647 -6.70 -20.18 2.68
C THR A 647 -6.45 -19.19 3.82
N GLY A 648 -5.69 -18.12 3.58
CA GLY A 648 -5.13 -17.25 4.63
C GLY A 648 -3.93 -17.84 5.38
N ILE A 649 -3.56 -19.10 5.11
CA ILE A 649 -2.47 -19.79 5.79
C ILE A 649 -1.13 -19.41 5.16
N LEU A 650 -0.21 -18.96 6.00
CA LEU A 650 1.17 -18.60 5.64
C LEU A 650 2.09 -19.81 5.75
N ALA A 651 3.23 -19.75 5.05
CA ALA A 651 4.29 -20.75 5.16
C ALA A 651 4.78 -20.85 6.61
N GLN A 652 4.68 -22.04 7.21
CA GLN A 652 4.92 -22.20 8.64
C GLN A 652 6.37 -21.88 9.01
N LEU A 653 7.33 -22.44 8.27
CA LEU A 653 8.76 -22.40 8.59
C LEU A 653 9.43 -21.11 8.14
N ASP A 654 8.93 -20.49 7.07
CA ASP A 654 9.61 -19.34 6.45
C ASP A 654 8.99 -18.00 6.85
N THR A 655 7.75 -18.01 7.37
CA THR A 655 6.99 -16.77 7.60
C THR A 655 6.26 -16.79 8.94
N LYS A 656 5.29 -17.70 9.13
CA LYS A 656 4.35 -17.67 10.26
C LYS A 656 5.04 -17.72 11.63
N GLN A 657 6.05 -18.57 11.77
CA GLN A 657 6.73 -18.78 13.06
C GLN A 657 7.60 -17.60 13.52
N TYR A 658 7.83 -16.61 12.65
CA TYR A 658 8.63 -15.42 12.95
C TYR A 658 7.79 -14.21 13.37
N MET A 659 6.49 -14.38 13.55
CA MET A 659 5.66 -13.38 14.21
C MET A 659 6.29 -12.98 15.55
N SER A 660 6.47 -11.67 15.71
CA SER A 660 7.16 -10.97 16.79
C SER A 660 8.62 -11.39 17.03
N LYS A 661 9.30 -11.92 16.01
CA LYS A 661 10.69 -12.40 16.06
C LYS A 661 11.57 -11.82 14.94
N PRO A 662 11.67 -10.48 14.82
CA PRO A 662 12.50 -9.82 13.81
C PRO A 662 13.95 -10.28 13.82
N ASP A 663 14.56 -10.45 15.00
CA ASP A 663 15.98 -10.83 15.13
C ASP A 663 16.29 -12.24 14.62
N GLU A 664 15.28 -13.11 14.48
CA GLU A 664 15.47 -14.49 13.99
C GLU A 664 15.46 -14.59 12.46
N VAL A 665 14.89 -13.60 11.75
CA VAL A 665 14.61 -13.72 10.31
C VAL A 665 15.04 -12.53 9.47
N LEU A 666 15.07 -11.32 10.04
CA LEU A 666 15.45 -10.14 9.27
C LEU A 666 16.93 -10.19 8.89
N PRO A 667 17.30 -9.72 7.68
CA PRO A 667 18.70 -9.62 7.28
C PRO A 667 19.50 -8.82 8.32
N ASN A 668 20.69 -9.32 8.69
CA ASN A 668 21.59 -8.66 9.63
C ASN A 668 22.93 -8.29 8.95
N GLY A 669 23.83 -7.65 9.69
CA GLY A 669 25.15 -7.24 9.19
C GLY A 669 25.15 -5.93 8.40
N GLU A 670 26.16 -5.75 7.55
CA GLU A 670 26.46 -4.48 6.85
C GLU A 670 25.28 -3.92 6.04
N PHE A 671 24.46 -4.79 5.45
CA PHE A 671 23.31 -4.44 4.61
C PHE A 671 21.97 -4.81 5.27
N GLY A 672 21.99 -5.08 6.58
CA GLY A 672 20.85 -5.59 7.33
C GLY A 672 19.98 -4.52 7.98
N VAL A 673 18.91 -4.99 8.60
CA VAL A 673 18.00 -4.23 9.45
C VAL A 673 18.58 -4.15 10.86
N ILE A 674 18.58 -2.96 11.46
CA ILE A 674 19.00 -2.76 12.85
C ILE A 674 17.75 -2.75 13.73
N ASN A 675 17.47 -3.81 14.48
CA ASN A 675 16.31 -3.89 15.35
C ASN A 675 16.63 -3.48 16.80
N ASP A 676 17.15 -2.27 16.98
CA ASP A 676 17.32 -1.69 18.32
C ASP A 676 16.07 -0.88 18.70
N TYR A 677 15.40 -1.30 19.77
CA TYR A 677 14.18 -0.72 20.33
C TYR A 677 14.37 -0.18 21.76
N GLY A 678 15.62 0.12 22.14
CA GLY A 678 15.97 0.66 23.45
C GLY A 678 16.45 -0.39 24.44
N LYS A 679 16.21 -0.17 25.74
CA LYS A 679 16.74 -1.04 26.80
C LYS A 679 16.06 -2.41 26.78
N SER A 680 16.79 -3.43 26.36
CA SER A 680 16.38 -4.84 26.39
C SER A 680 16.44 -5.48 27.79
N GLU A 681 16.91 -4.75 28.81
CA GLU A 681 16.96 -5.20 30.19
C GLU A 681 16.47 -4.12 31.15
N ARG A 682 15.65 -4.53 32.13
CA ARG A 682 15.26 -3.69 33.27
C ARG A 682 15.65 -4.36 34.59
N PRO A 683 16.07 -3.59 35.62
CA PRO A 683 16.27 -4.15 36.95
C PRO A 683 14.95 -4.66 37.53
N LEU A 684 14.96 -5.83 38.16
CA LEU A 684 13.84 -6.32 38.96
C LEU A 684 13.73 -5.46 40.23
N ASN A 685 12.51 -5.05 40.59
CA ASN A 685 12.26 -4.45 41.90
C ASN A 685 12.47 -5.52 42.97
N MET A 686 13.64 -5.49 43.62
CA MET A 686 13.94 -6.35 44.76
C MET A 686 13.29 -5.78 46.03
N GLY A 687 12.74 -6.65 46.87
CA GLY A 687 12.31 -6.26 48.21
C GLY A 687 13.52 -5.89 49.07
N GLU A 688 13.32 -5.03 50.07
CA GLU A 688 14.38 -4.53 50.97
C GLU A 688 15.15 -5.67 51.67
N LEU A 689 14.47 -6.80 51.93
CA LEU A 689 15.04 -8.00 52.55
C LEU A 689 16.00 -8.77 51.62
N ASP A 690 15.74 -8.82 50.31
CA ASP A 690 16.61 -9.50 49.32
C ASP A 690 17.92 -8.74 49.10
N ILE A 691 17.87 -7.41 49.22
CA ILE A 691 19.05 -6.53 49.17
C ILE A 691 19.92 -6.73 50.41
N LEU A 692 19.30 -6.85 51.59
CA LEU A 692 19.97 -7.08 52.88
C LEU A 692 20.65 -8.46 52.99
N LEU A 693 20.14 -9.47 52.26
CA LEU A 693 20.68 -10.84 52.24
C LEU A 693 21.77 -11.06 51.17
N GLY A 694 22.22 -10.01 50.48
CA GLY A 694 23.29 -10.10 49.49
C GLY A 694 22.85 -10.65 48.13
N GLY A 695 21.56 -10.52 47.77
CA GLY A 695 21.06 -10.90 46.46
C GLY A 695 21.69 -10.08 45.33
N ASN A 696 22.17 -10.76 44.28
CA ASN A 696 22.66 -10.08 43.07
C ASN A 696 21.51 -9.33 42.39
N LYS A 697 21.81 -8.16 41.79
CA LYS A 697 20.85 -7.42 40.94
C LYS A 697 20.37 -8.34 39.81
N GLN A 698 19.14 -8.82 39.91
CA GLN A 698 18.51 -9.58 38.84
C GLN A 698 17.90 -8.60 37.82
N THR A 699 18.13 -8.84 36.53
CA THR A 699 17.49 -8.11 35.43
C THR A 699 16.41 -8.97 34.79
N ALA A 700 15.35 -8.33 34.27
CA ALA A 700 14.34 -8.95 33.45
C ALA A 700 14.51 -8.50 31.99
N THR A 701 14.45 -9.46 31.06
CA THR A 701 14.44 -9.17 29.62
C THR A 701 13.18 -8.40 29.25
N VAL A 702 13.36 -7.30 28.53
CA VAL A 702 12.28 -6.51 27.94
C VAL A 702 12.12 -7.00 26.51
N THR A 703 10.99 -7.66 26.22
CA THR A 703 10.66 -8.11 24.87
C THR A 703 10.13 -6.96 24.03
N GLN A 704 10.39 -6.98 22.72
CA GLN A 704 9.89 -5.95 21.81
C GLN A 704 8.35 -5.88 21.81
N TRP A 705 7.68 -7.04 21.83
CA TRP A 705 6.23 -7.14 22.01
C TRP A 705 5.92 -8.14 23.13
N ALA A 706 4.79 -7.93 23.80
CA ALA A 706 4.28 -8.89 24.77
C ALA A 706 3.69 -10.10 24.04
N MET A 707 3.86 -11.29 24.63
CA MET A 707 3.18 -12.50 24.15
C MET A 707 1.67 -12.37 24.36
N PRO A 708 0.83 -12.73 23.35
CA PRO A 708 -0.61 -12.62 23.49
C PRO A 708 -1.12 -13.58 24.57
N ARG A 709 -2.21 -13.21 25.25
CA ARG A 709 -2.84 -14.09 26.25
C ARG A 709 -3.43 -15.32 25.55
N ALA A 710 -3.18 -16.50 26.11
CA ALA A 710 -3.85 -17.72 25.67
C ALA A 710 -5.36 -17.68 25.98
N LEU A 711 -6.18 -18.00 24.98
CA LEU A 711 -7.65 -18.05 25.12
C LEU A 711 -8.10 -19.34 25.82
N ASN A 712 -9.17 -19.24 26.62
CA ASN A 712 -9.82 -20.40 27.24
C ASN A 712 -10.90 -21.01 26.31
N ASN A 713 -11.40 -22.21 26.63
CA ASN A 713 -12.38 -22.91 25.76
C ASN A 713 -13.64 -22.08 25.49
N LYS A 714 -14.15 -21.32 26.48
CA LYS A 714 -15.34 -20.49 26.32
C LYS A 714 -15.10 -19.31 25.37
N GLU A 715 -13.87 -18.81 25.32
CA GLU A 715 -13.47 -17.75 24.39
C GLU A 715 -13.22 -18.28 22.96
N LEU A 716 -13.06 -19.60 22.81
CA LEU A 716 -12.88 -20.27 21.51
C LEU A 716 -14.19 -20.79 20.91
N GLU A 717 -15.28 -20.83 21.68
CA GLU A 717 -16.63 -21.18 21.20
C GLU A 717 -17.24 -20.00 20.45
#